data_AF-A0A3C0VAV0-F1
#
_entry.id   AF-A0A3C0VAV0-F1
#
_cell.length_a   1.000
_cell.length_b   1.000
_cell.length_c   1.000
_cell.angle_alpha   90.00
_cell.angle_beta   90.00
_cell.angle_gamma   90.00
#
_symmetry.space_group_name_H-M   'P 1'
#
loop_
_entity.id
_entity.type
_entity.pdbx_description
1 polymer ?
#
loop_
_entity_poly.entity_id
_entity_poly.type
_entity_poly.pdbx_seq_one_letter_code
_entity_poly.pdbx_strand_id
1 'polypeptide(L)'
;MTFRLVLCRAACSLSLLFGLQAAVSAADAPRNRAESIRAVCERLGIGEGARIADIGCGNGEDTVHFARIAGVRGTVFAEEIELKRVEDVRDRAQKEGLSQITPVLGQPDDPRLPDGSLDLIYMHFVFHHFAKPRQMLRSFWLDLRPGGLLAIVDREKGPPRDLVPLERREASHHWVGETTVVRQARETGFEFVDELGGLWHEREAFVLVFRRPLQGEAPQGDPDLPPPLDARAVIADLSIGSAPPPAVAAVAFGRGRAVLRDLREAAGPDAVIADILLDEWAEAKDEPPPEPADGAAKVLRTEKGELSIPEDLTFSAVVFADAYHLLWRPGKLLRALADRLSENGVIAVIDRGGPEDAPRNLASHRRRIAPACVRRELEAAGFSVSDGAAPPSSDRFVLIARPAPRPAPVVRETDDAIEIDTGAICARVRKKGYVSGVEAGMLDRRTGVRSLGFGLHVMDFLMGPGWRDDGYLRDAKIHGDLPKHYEEGPQICTQAKELPAVVIRGRDFVAVKLAFTFTEGFEGRGAGSRWEQTMVFPAGARYFLSAEEIVCANAAPGLFYRIDMPGHLKHRGGDTFSEIFLSYRGAIGAAEFGEDFGPDEKFLYRREAKNPPPERFIRAYRTKLPEGAPGPWLAGMTLDPSLVAEAWCHQRGYVCFIQELCGRDVAVGEKIGAAYIVGFFDSVADMETVYDGYRGARAIAVSESGYTVK
;
A
#
# COMPACT_ATOMS: atom_id res chain seq x y z
N MET A 1 26.56 15.96 -67.98
CA MET A 1 27.87 15.72 -67.32
C MET A 1 27.83 16.48 -66.00
N THR A 2 28.10 15.77 -64.89
CA THR A 2 28.37 16.28 -63.52
C THR A 2 27.24 17.01 -62.77
N PHE A 3 26.54 16.30 -61.88
CA PHE A 3 26.50 16.49 -60.41
C PHE A 3 25.32 15.71 -59.80
N ARG A 4 25.62 14.55 -59.23
CA ARG A 4 24.69 13.73 -58.44
C ARG A 4 25.51 13.03 -57.37
N LEU A 5 25.63 13.62 -56.17
CA LEU A 5 25.97 12.96 -54.91
C LEU A 5 25.85 13.99 -53.78
N VAL A 6 25.47 13.53 -52.58
CA VAL A 6 25.24 14.25 -51.31
C VAL A 6 23.79 14.64 -51.05
N LEU A 7 23.00 13.66 -50.60
CA LEU A 7 21.90 13.85 -49.64
C LEU A 7 21.37 12.49 -49.20
N CYS A 8 22.11 11.81 -48.33
CA CYS A 8 21.60 10.65 -47.57
C CYS A 8 22.51 10.36 -46.37
N ARG A 9 22.51 11.24 -45.36
CA ARG A 9 23.11 11.02 -44.02
C ARG A 9 22.78 12.20 -43.08
N ALA A 10 21.52 12.38 -42.72
CA ALA A 10 21.11 13.33 -41.66
C ALA A 10 19.69 13.05 -41.13
N ALA A 11 19.33 11.79 -40.89
CA ALA A 11 18.02 11.44 -40.31
C ALA A 11 18.07 10.10 -39.54
N CYS A 12 18.99 9.97 -38.57
CA CYS A 12 19.01 8.79 -37.69
C CYS A 12 19.54 9.12 -36.28
N SER A 13 19.25 10.32 -35.78
CA SER A 13 19.79 10.76 -34.49
C SER A 13 18.87 11.80 -33.85
N LEU A 14 17.60 11.47 -33.54
CA LEU A 14 16.81 12.24 -32.56
C LEU A 14 15.47 11.60 -32.10
N SER A 15 15.28 10.27 -32.22
CA SER A 15 13.97 9.64 -31.91
C SER A 15 13.95 8.68 -30.71
N LEU A 16 14.98 8.68 -29.86
CA LEU A 16 15.09 7.78 -28.69
C LEU A 16 14.70 8.43 -27.34
N LEU A 17 14.12 9.62 -27.36
CA LEU A 17 13.62 10.31 -26.19
C LEU A 17 12.13 10.58 -26.39
N PHE A 18 11.28 9.60 -26.08
CA PHE A 18 9.90 9.73 -25.57
C PHE A 18 9.31 8.31 -25.56
N GLY A 19 8.98 7.81 -24.36
CA GLY A 19 8.45 6.47 -24.18
C GLY A 19 7.07 6.31 -24.81
N LEU A 20 6.94 5.38 -25.75
CA LEU A 20 5.63 4.81 -26.09
C LEU A 20 5.25 3.83 -24.99
N GLN A 21 4.39 4.26 -24.07
CA GLN A 21 3.57 3.33 -23.29
C GLN A 21 2.34 2.98 -24.12
N ALA A 22 2.38 1.84 -24.81
CA ALA A 22 1.15 1.15 -25.19
C ALA A 22 0.78 0.23 -24.03
N ALA A 23 -0.41 0.41 -23.45
CA ALA A 23 -0.94 -0.52 -22.45
C ALA A 23 -1.15 -1.89 -23.12
N VAL A 24 -0.47 -2.92 -22.61
CA VAL A 24 -0.72 -4.30 -23.01
C VAL A 24 -2.12 -4.69 -22.53
N SER A 25 -3.01 -5.03 -23.47
CA SER A 25 -4.34 -5.55 -23.16
C SER A 25 -4.23 -6.86 -22.36
N ALA A 26 -5.18 -7.13 -21.46
CA ALA A 26 -5.21 -8.38 -20.69
C ALA A 26 -5.28 -9.66 -21.57
N ALA A 27 -5.64 -9.53 -22.86
CA ALA A 27 -5.60 -10.61 -23.84
C ALA A 27 -4.20 -10.88 -24.45
N ASP A 28 -3.24 -9.96 -24.25
CA ASP A 28 -1.89 -10.00 -24.84
C ASP A 28 -0.79 -10.27 -23.80
N ALA A 29 -1.16 -10.54 -22.54
CA ALA A 29 -0.19 -10.85 -21.48
C ALA A 29 0.49 -12.21 -21.73
N PRO A 30 1.82 -12.32 -21.59
CA PRO A 30 2.53 -13.59 -21.72
C PRO A 30 1.97 -14.67 -20.81
N ARG A 31 1.78 -15.88 -21.34
CA ARG A 31 1.14 -16.99 -20.61
C ARG A 31 2.15 -17.85 -19.86
N ASN A 32 3.42 -17.76 -20.24
CA ASN A 32 4.49 -18.56 -19.69
C ASN A 32 5.83 -17.80 -19.76
N ARG A 33 6.85 -18.41 -19.14
CA ARG A 33 8.20 -17.85 -19.06
C ARG A 33 8.83 -17.58 -20.42
N ALA A 34 8.70 -18.50 -21.37
CA ALA A 34 9.29 -18.34 -22.71
C ALA A 34 8.68 -17.15 -23.47
N GLU A 35 7.36 -16.96 -23.39
CA GLU A 35 6.67 -15.80 -23.96
C GLU A 35 7.11 -14.49 -23.26
N SER A 36 7.34 -14.54 -21.93
CA SER A 36 7.78 -13.38 -21.15
C SER A 36 9.20 -12.95 -21.53
N ILE A 37 10.15 -13.89 -21.61
CA ILE A 37 11.53 -13.63 -22.04
C ILE A 37 11.55 -13.00 -23.44
N ARG A 38 10.74 -13.53 -24.37
CA ARG A 38 10.63 -12.96 -25.71
C ARG A 38 10.10 -11.52 -25.66
N ALA A 39 9.01 -11.27 -24.94
CA ALA A 39 8.41 -9.94 -24.83
C ALA A 39 9.38 -8.92 -24.21
N VAL A 40 10.13 -9.31 -23.17
CA VAL A 40 11.17 -8.48 -22.57
C VAL A 40 12.29 -8.21 -23.57
N CYS A 41 12.83 -9.23 -24.25
CA CYS A 41 13.87 -9.03 -25.27
C CYS A 41 13.42 -8.11 -26.41
N GLU A 42 12.20 -8.29 -26.92
CA GLU A 42 11.62 -7.42 -27.96
C GLU A 42 11.51 -5.97 -27.48
N ARG A 43 11.01 -5.75 -26.26
CA ARG A 43 10.91 -4.41 -25.64
C ARG A 43 12.27 -3.74 -25.47
N LEU A 44 13.31 -4.52 -25.22
CA LEU A 44 14.69 -4.08 -25.02
C LEU A 44 15.52 -4.00 -26.31
N GLY A 45 14.98 -4.47 -27.45
CA GLY A 45 15.71 -4.52 -28.72
C GLY A 45 16.82 -5.58 -28.76
N ILE A 46 16.70 -6.64 -27.95
CA ILE A 46 17.63 -7.77 -27.93
C ILE A 46 17.13 -8.85 -28.89
N GLY A 47 17.98 -9.28 -29.81
CA GLY A 47 17.60 -10.20 -30.88
C GLY A 47 18.80 -10.88 -31.54
N GLU A 48 18.67 -11.19 -32.82
CA GLU A 48 19.70 -11.95 -33.56
C GLU A 48 21.08 -11.26 -33.52
N GLY A 49 22.13 -12.03 -33.21
CA GLY A 49 23.50 -11.55 -33.07
C GLY A 49 23.86 -11.04 -31.66
N ALA A 50 22.91 -10.95 -30.74
CA ALA A 50 23.16 -10.45 -29.40
C ALA A 50 24.08 -11.37 -28.57
N ARG A 51 24.86 -10.75 -27.68
CA ARG A 51 25.67 -11.41 -26.66
C ARG A 51 24.96 -11.29 -25.32
N ILE A 52 24.40 -12.40 -24.85
CA ILE A 52 23.52 -12.45 -23.68
C ILE A 52 24.19 -13.29 -22.60
N ALA A 53 24.14 -12.88 -21.34
CA ALA A 53 24.45 -13.74 -20.21
C ALA A 53 23.18 -14.09 -19.43
N ASP A 54 23.00 -15.38 -19.18
CA ASP A 54 21.97 -15.95 -18.30
C ASP A 54 22.66 -16.35 -16.99
N ILE A 55 22.52 -15.52 -15.96
CA ILE A 55 23.19 -15.67 -14.67
C ILE A 55 22.38 -16.60 -13.78
N GLY A 56 23.04 -17.56 -13.13
CA GLY A 56 22.37 -18.61 -12.36
C GLY A 56 21.45 -19.45 -13.24
N CYS A 57 21.95 -19.86 -14.41
CA CYS A 57 21.15 -20.50 -15.46
C CYS A 57 20.59 -21.88 -15.08
N GLY A 58 21.04 -22.48 -13.96
CA GLY A 58 20.56 -23.77 -13.47
C GLY A 58 20.74 -24.90 -14.49
N ASN A 59 19.63 -25.44 -15.02
CA ASN A 59 19.64 -26.49 -16.04
C ASN A 59 19.54 -25.94 -17.49
N GLY A 60 19.66 -24.62 -17.66
CA GLY A 60 19.67 -23.94 -18.96
C GLY A 60 18.30 -23.80 -19.64
N GLU A 61 17.19 -23.83 -18.90
CA GLU A 61 15.84 -23.60 -19.47
C GLU A 61 15.74 -22.25 -20.18
N ASP A 62 16.10 -21.17 -19.49
CA ASP A 62 16.04 -19.81 -20.03
C ASP A 62 17.16 -19.60 -21.08
N THR A 63 18.34 -20.16 -20.84
CA THR A 63 19.48 -20.19 -21.78
C THR A 63 19.08 -20.67 -23.17
N VAL A 64 18.29 -21.74 -23.28
CA VAL A 64 17.82 -22.27 -24.57
C VAL A 64 16.90 -21.26 -25.29
N HIS A 65 16.05 -20.54 -24.56
CA HIS A 65 15.22 -19.50 -25.13
C HIS A 65 16.06 -18.32 -25.64
N PHE A 66 17.06 -17.88 -24.86
CA PHE A 66 18.01 -16.86 -25.30
C PHE A 66 18.83 -17.32 -26.51
N ALA A 67 19.23 -18.59 -26.58
CA ALA A 67 19.99 -19.12 -27.72
C ALA A 67 19.18 -19.01 -29.03
N ARG A 68 17.87 -19.24 -28.95
CA ARG A 68 16.95 -19.08 -30.09
C ARG A 68 16.75 -17.61 -30.47
N ILE A 69 16.70 -16.70 -29.49
CA ILE A 69 16.56 -15.25 -29.72
C ILE A 69 17.83 -14.67 -30.34
N ALA A 70 19.00 -15.00 -29.79
CA ALA A 70 20.30 -14.55 -30.27
C ALA A 70 20.67 -15.18 -31.64
N GLY A 71 20.10 -16.34 -31.95
CA GLY A 71 20.40 -17.07 -33.19
C GLY A 71 21.85 -17.54 -33.27
N VAL A 72 22.20 -18.16 -34.40
CA VAL A 72 23.53 -18.76 -34.62
C VAL A 72 24.67 -17.74 -34.74
N ARG A 73 24.33 -16.45 -34.90
CA ARG A 73 25.29 -15.34 -34.96
C ARG A 73 25.57 -14.71 -33.59
N GLY A 74 24.73 -14.99 -32.60
CA GLY A 74 24.87 -14.48 -31.25
C GLY A 74 25.70 -15.39 -30.35
N THR A 75 25.72 -15.07 -29.07
CA THR A 75 26.36 -15.90 -28.04
C THR A 75 25.55 -15.81 -26.75
N VAL A 76 25.30 -16.95 -26.11
CA VAL A 76 24.65 -17.00 -24.79
C VAL A 76 25.62 -17.58 -23.79
N PHE A 77 26.09 -16.76 -22.86
CA PHE A 77 26.90 -17.19 -21.73
C PHE A 77 25.96 -17.73 -20.65
N ALA A 78 25.97 -19.04 -20.45
CA ALA A 78 25.17 -19.69 -19.43
C ALA A 78 26.04 -19.81 -18.18
N GLU A 79 25.89 -18.85 -17.27
CA GLU A 79 26.71 -18.73 -16.08
C GLU A 79 26.05 -19.45 -14.90
N GLU A 80 26.84 -20.19 -14.15
CA GLU A 80 26.40 -20.89 -12.95
C GLU A 80 27.56 -21.12 -11.98
N ILE A 81 27.28 -21.14 -10.67
CA ILE A 81 28.29 -21.31 -9.63
C ILE A 81 28.59 -22.78 -9.32
N GLU A 82 27.62 -23.66 -9.57
CA GLU A 82 27.76 -25.10 -9.39
C GLU A 82 28.30 -25.79 -10.64
N LEU A 83 29.51 -26.37 -10.56
CA LEU A 83 30.15 -27.06 -11.69
C LEU A 83 29.25 -28.12 -12.34
N LYS A 84 28.50 -28.89 -11.55
CA LYS A 84 27.60 -29.92 -12.06
C LYS A 84 26.53 -29.34 -12.99
N ARG A 85 25.99 -28.17 -12.67
CA ARG A 85 24.97 -27.49 -13.47
C ARG A 85 25.55 -26.95 -14.77
N VAL A 86 26.78 -26.42 -14.73
CA VAL A 86 27.53 -26.03 -15.93
C VAL A 86 27.71 -27.23 -16.89
N GLU A 87 27.99 -28.42 -16.35
CA GLU A 87 28.06 -29.67 -17.13
C GLU A 87 26.68 -30.06 -17.72
N ASP A 88 25.60 -29.98 -16.93
CA ASP A 88 24.23 -30.25 -17.40
C ASP A 88 23.86 -29.33 -18.58
N VAL A 89 24.20 -28.04 -18.51
CA VAL A 89 23.95 -27.06 -19.59
C VAL A 89 24.78 -27.37 -20.82
N ARG A 90 26.05 -27.78 -20.65
CA ARG A 90 26.90 -28.20 -21.76
C ARG A 90 26.30 -29.39 -22.50
N ASP A 91 25.87 -30.41 -21.78
CA ASP A 91 25.27 -31.62 -22.34
C ASP A 91 23.95 -31.30 -23.06
N ARG A 92 23.15 -30.41 -22.48
CA ARG A 92 21.91 -29.92 -23.11
C ARG A 92 22.18 -29.17 -24.40
N ALA A 93 23.14 -28.23 -24.40
CA ALA A 93 23.52 -27.47 -25.58
C ALA A 93 24.00 -28.39 -26.71
N GLN A 94 24.80 -29.42 -26.40
CA GLN A 94 25.23 -30.42 -27.37
C GLN A 94 24.06 -31.24 -27.91
N LYS A 95 23.19 -31.73 -27.03
CA LYS A 95 22.01 -32.53 -27.39
C LYS A 95 21.02 -31.77 -28.27
N GLU A 96 20.82 -30.48 -28.00
CA GLU A 96 19.91 -29.60 -28.76
C GLU A 96 20.59 -28.94 -29.97
N GLY A 97 21.90 -29.14 -30.18
CA GLY A 97 22.65 -28.57 -31.31
C GLY A 97 22.81 -27.05 -31.26
N LEU A 98 22.85 -26.47 -30.06
CA LEU A 98 22.91 -25.04 -29.81
C LEU A 98 24.36 -24.59 -29.59
N SER A 99 25.13 -24.47 -30.67
CA SER A 99 26.56 -24.12 -30.64
C SER A 99 26.87 -22.71 -30.13
N GLN A 100 25.86 -21.83 -30.07
CA GLN A 100 25.97 -20.47 -29.56
C GLN A 100 25.96 -20.38 -28.02
N ILE A 101 25.66 -21.48 -27.31
CA ILE A 101 25.69 -21.52 -25.85
C ILE A 101 27.12 -21.78 -25.37
N THR A 102 27.63 -20.89 -24.51
CA THR A 102 28.93 -21.00 -23.84
C THR A 102 28.70 -21.16 -22.34
N PRO A 103 28.87 -22.36 -21.75
CA PRO A 103 28.80 -22.56 -20.32
C PRO A 103 29.95 -21.84 -19.60
N VAL A 104 29.66 -21.13 -18.51
CA VAL A 104 30.63 -20.38 -17.70
C VAL A 104 30.48 -20.78 -16.24
N LEU A 105 31.59 -21.11 -15.58
CA LEU A 105 31.63 -21.34 -14.13
C LEU A 105 32.02 -20.03 -13.43
N GLY A 106 31.07 -19.40 -12.76
CA GLY A 106 31.30 -18.17 -12.00
C GLY A 106 31.79 -18.41 -10.58
N GLN A 107 31.73 -17.36 -9.78
CA GLN A 107 32.13 -17.28 -8.37
C GLN A 107 31.12 -16.41 -7.59
N PRO A 108 31.09 -16.46 -6.24
CA PRO A 108 30.14 -15.67 -5.45
C PRO A 108 30.18 -14.14 -5.66
N ASP A 109 31.28 -13.61 -6.19
CA ASP A 109 31.53 -12.18 -6.41
C ASP A 109 31.96 -11.81 -7.84
N ASP A 110 32.13 -12.79 -8.73
CA ASP A 110 32.62 -12.59 -10.09
C ASP A 110 32.00 -13.64 -11.03
N PRO A 111 31.17 -13.25 -12.02
CA PRO A 111 30.51 -14.17 -12.92
C PRO A 111 31.48 -14.76 -13.97
N ARG A 112 32.74 -14.30 -14.02
CA ARG A 112 33.77 -14.75 -14.98
C ARG A 112 33.37 -14.54 -16.44
N LEU A 113 32.66 -13.45 -16.71
CA LEU A 113 32.21 -13.06 -18.04
C LEU A 113 33.24 -12.18 -18.75
N PRO A 114 33.14 -12.04 -20.09
CA PRO A 114 34.05 -11.19 -20.85
C PRO A 114 33.68 -9.70 -20.75
N ASP A 115 34.59 -8.91 -20.18
CA ASP A 115 34.53 -7.45 -20.06
C ASP A 115 34.07 -6.73 -21.35
N GLY A 116 33.19 -5.74 -21.18
CA GLY A 116 32.81 -4.75 -22.17
C GLY A 116 32.16 -5.31 -23.44
N SER A 117 31.60 -6.52 -23.38
CA SER A 117 31.20 -7.26 -24.58
C SER A 117 29.74 -7.69 -24.61
N LEU A 118 29.02 -7.62 -23.49
CA LEU A 118 27.64 -8.12 -23.41
C LEU A 118 26.61 -7.04 -23.76
N ASP A 119 25.56 -7.45 -24.47
CA ASP A 119 24.38 -6.64 -24.79
C ASP A 119 23.33 -6.69 -23.67
N LEU A 120 23.17 -7.89 -23.07
CA LEU A 120 22.21 -8.17 -22.02
C LEU A 120 22.83 -9.10 -20.97
N ILE A 121 22.72 -8.74 -19.70
CA ILE A 121 22.82 -9.65 -18.57
C ILE A 121 21.41 -9.84 -18.04
N TYR A 122 20.96 -11.09 -17.93
CA TYR A 122 19.66 -11.47 -17.42
C TYR A 122 19.82 -12.39 -16.23
N MET A 123 18.94 -12.25 -15.24
CA MET A 123 18.84 -13.18 -14.14
C MET A 123 17.39 -13.31 -13.68
N HIS A 124 17.02 -14.51 -13.24
CA HIS A 124 15.66 -14.83 -12.82
C HIS A 124 15.65 -15.64 -11.51
N PHE A 125 15.15 -15.01 -10.45
CA PHE A 125 15.19 -15.54 -9.07
C PHE A 125 16.61 -15.89 -8.60
N VAL A 126 17.57 -15.00 -8.88
CA VAL A 126 18.98 -15.17 -8.50
C VAL A 126 19.49 -14.05 -7.60
N PHE A 127 19.03 -12.81 -7.78
CA PHE A 127 19.63 -11.66 -7.10
C PHE A 127 19.60 -11.78 -5.57
N HIS A 128 18.50 -12.29 -5.01
CA HIS A 128 18.35 -12.54 -3.58
C HIS A 128 19.27 -13.65 -3.02
N HIS A 129 19.94 -14.44 -3.86
CA HIS A 129 20.95 -15.41 -3.43
C HIS A 129 22.36 -14.82 -3.33
N PHE A 130 22.60 -13.59 -3.80
CA PHE A 130 23.93 -13.00 -3.75
C PHE A 130 24.35 -12.67 -2.32
N ALA A 131 25.45 -13.29 -1.88
CA ALA A 131 26.16 -12.90 -0.66
C ALA A 131 26.82 -11.51 -0.77
N LYS A 132 27.27 -11.16 -1.99
CA LYS A 132 28.04 -9.93 -2.27
C LYS A 132 27.43 -9.14 -3.45
N PRO A 133 26.17 -8.69 -3.36
CA PRO A 133 25.44 -8.13 -4.49
C PRO A 133 26.12 -6.92 -5.14
N ARG A 134 26.71 -6.01 -4.34
CA ARG A 134 27.45 -4.84 -4.86
C ARG A 134 28.72 -5.21 -5.64
N GLN A 135 29.40 -6.29 -5.27
CA GLN A 135 30.59 -6.75 -6.00
C GLN A 135 30.18 -7.39 -7.32
N MET A 136 29.17 -8.25 -7.29
CA MET A 136 28.58 -8.87 -8.47
C MET A 136 28.05 -7.83 -9.47
N LEU A 137 27.29 -6.83 -9.00
CA LEU A 137 26.81 -5.71 -9.82
C LEU A 137 27.96 -4.93 -10.46
N ARG A 138 29.10 -4.77 -9.76
CA ARG A 138 30.27 -4.09 -10.31
C ARG A 138 30.88 -4.89 -11.46
N SER A 139 30.96 -6.21 -11.33
CA SER A 139 31.40 -7.11 -12.40
C SER A 139 30.46 -7.01 -13.60
N PHE A 140 29.14 -7.10 -13.39
CA PHE A 140 28.14 -6.91 -14.46
C PHE A 140 28.28 -5.56 -15.18
N TRP A 141 28.59 -4.49 -14.45
CA TRP A 141 28.83 -3.18 -15.05
C TRP A 141 30.06 -3.20 -15.97
N LEU A 142 31.13 -3.93 -15.60
CA LEU A 142 32.33 -4.09 -16.42
C LEU A 142 32.05 -4.98 -17.64
N ASP A 143 31.33 -6.09 -17.46
CA ASP A 143 31.00 -7.09 -18.48
C ASP A 143 30.12 -6.54 -19.62
N LEU A 144 29.17 -5.65 -19.28
CA LEU A 144 28.29 -5.01 -20.25
C LEU A 144 29.07 -4.00 -21.09
N ARG A 145 28.83 -3.97 -22.41
CA ARG A 145 29.33 -2.84 -23.23
C ARG A 145 28.63 -1.53 -22.81
N PRO A 146 29.19 -0.34 -23.12
CA PRO A 146 28.46 0.91 -22.94
C PRO A 146 27.08 0.87 -23.64
N GLY A 147 26.01 1.17 -22.89
CA GLY A 147 24.63 1.05 -23.33
C GLY A 147 24.01 -0.36 -23.20
N GLY A 148 24.78 -1.36 -22.78
CA GLY A 148 24.30 -2.71 -22.48
C GLY A 148 23.33 -2.71 -21.29
N LEU A 149 22.47 -3.73 -21.24
CA LEU A 149 21.33 -3.80 -20.34
C LEU A 149 21.51 -4.89 -19.28
N LEU A 150 21.00 -4.63 -18.08
CA LEU A 150 20.86 -5.61 -17.00
C LEU A 150 19.36 -5.77 -16.71
N ALA A 151 18.83 -6.98 -16.86
CA ALA A 151 17.45 -7.33 -16.55
C ALA A 151 17.41 -8.27 -15.34
N ILE A 152 16.71 -7.87 -14.29
CA ILE A 152 16.56 -8.63 -13.05
C ILE A 152 15.10 -8.97 -12.86
N VAL A 153 14.78 -10.26 -12.84
CA VAL A 153 13.46 -10.78 -12.49
C VAL A 153 13.52 -11.35 -11.07
N ASP A 154 12.80 -10.75 -10.15
CA ASP A 154 12.74 -11.22 -8.76
C ASP A 154 11.34 -10.99 -8.13
N ARG A 155 11.16 -11.39 -6.86
CA ARG A 155 9.91 -11.22 -6.10
C ARG A 155 10.06 -10.14 -5.01
N GLU A 156 8.98 -9.86 -4.28
CA GLU A 156 8.88 -8.81 -3.25
C GLU A 156 8.89 -7.38 -3.81
N LYS A 157 7.80 -7.02 -4.49
CA LYS A 157 7.55 -5.66 -4.97
C LYS A 157 7.56 -4.64 -3.82
N GLY A 158 8.23 -3.51 -4.05
CA GLY A 158 8.27 -2.38 -3.13
C GLY A 158 9.40 -2.35 -2.09
N PRO A 159 9.16 -1.73 -0.93
CA PRO A 159 10.15 -1.61 0.14
C PRO A 159 10.47 -2.97 0.76
N PRO A 160 11.63 -3.11 1.43
CA PRO A 160 11.99 -4.35 2.13
C PRO A 160 10.91 -4.73 3.16
N ARG A 161 10.42 -5.97 3.09
CA ARG A 161 9.48 -6.51 4.09
C ARG A 161 10.20 -7.07 5.31
N ASP A 162 11.29 -7.80 5.07
CA ASP A 162 12.13 -8.43 6.07
C ASP A 162 13.56 -7.89 5.98
N LEU A 163 13.99 -7.15 7.00
CA LEU A 163 15.34 -6.61 7.11
C LEU A 163 16.27 -7.64 7.77
N VAL A 164 16.52 -8.75 7.07
CA VAL A 164 17.48 -9.78 7.54
C VAL A 164 18.90 -9.19 7.55
N PRO A 165 19.64 -9.25 8.67
CA PRO A 165 21.02 -8.77 8.76
C PRO A 165 21.92 -9.43 7.72
N LEU A 166 22.83 -8.66 7.12
CA LEU A 166 23.71 -9.11 6.04
C LEU A 166 24.48 -10.38 6.42
N GLU A 167 24.93 -10.48 7.67
CA GLU A 167 25.73 -11.61 8.19
C GLU A 167 24.94 -12.92 8.27
N ARG A 168 23.60 -12.84 8.25
CA ARG A 168 22.72 -14.02 8.29
C ARG A 168 22.21 -14.41 6.91
N ARG A 169 22.32 -13.53 5.92
CA ARG A 169 21.77 -13.72 4.57
C ARG A 169 22.36 -14.93 3.85
N GLU A 170 23.62 -15.27 4.10
CA GLU A 170 24.25 -16.48 3.56
C GLU A 170 23.65 -17.78 4.12
N ALA A 171 23.18 -17.77 5.37
CA ALA A 171 22.70 -18.96 6.08
C ALA A 171 21.16 -19.10 6.08
N SER A 172 20.44 -18.09 5.59
CA SER A 172 18.98 -18.07 5.59
C SER A 172 18.42 -17.62 4.24
N HIS A 173 17.48 -18.39 3.70
CA HIS A 173 16.69 -17.97 2.55
C HIS A 173 15.91 -16.69 2.90
N HIS A 174 16.09 -15.66 2.08
CA HIS A 174 15.41 -14.37 2.20
C HIS A 174 15.18 -13.82 0.80
N TRP A 175 14.18 -12.94 0.66
CA TRP A 175 13.96 -12.18 -0.56
C TRP A 175 14.50 -10.76 -0.38
N VAL A 176 14.79 -10.10 -1.49
CA VAL A 176 15.27 -8.71 -1.51
C VAL A 176 14.18 -7.83 -2.13
N GLY A 177 13.77 -6.78 -1.42
CA GLY A 177 12.76 -5.85 -1.91
C GLY A 177 13.23 -5.13 -3.18
N GLU A 178 12.29 -4.88 -4.10
CA GLU A 178 12.51 -4.21 -5.39
C GLU A 178 13.31 -2.89 -5.26
N THR A 179 12.99 -2.08 -4.25
CA THR A 179 13.66 -0.81 -3.95
C THR A 179 15.14 -1.00 -3.57
N THR A 180 15.49 -2.07 -2.87
CA THR A 180 16.88 -2.42 -2.53
C THR A 180 17.67 -2.79 -3.78
N VAL A 181 17.08 -3.57 -4.70
CA VAL A 181 17.72 -3.91 -5.97
C VAL A 181 18.03 -2.64 -6.77
N VAL A 182 17.05 -1.72 -6.88
CA VAL A 182 17.24 -0.44 -7.58
C VAL A 182 18.31 0.41 -6.91
N ARG A 183 18.31 0.52 -5.59
CA ARG A 183 19.32 1.28 -4.83
C ARG A 183 20.72 0.73 -5.10
N GLN A 184 20.93 -0.57 -4.91
CA GLN A 184 22.25 -1.19 -5.06
C GLN A 184 22.76 -1.11 -6.51
N ALA A 185 21.90 -1.36 -7.50
CA ALA A 185 22.28 -1.22 -8.91
C ALA A 185 22.73 0.22 -9.22
N ARG A 186 21.94 1.21 -8.80
CA ARG A 186 22.26 2.62 -9.02
C ARG A 186 23.54 3.04 -8.30
N GLU A 187 23.73 2.70 -7.03
CA GLU A 187 24.97 2.95 -6.28
C GLU A 187 26.21 2.32 -6.95
N THR A 188 26.02 1.31 -7.80
CA THR A 188 27.08 0.64 -8.55
C THR A 188 27.27 1.21 -9.96
N GLY A 189 26.57 2.29 -10.32
CA GLY A 189 26.78 3.02 -11.58
C GLY A 189 25.80 2.70 -12.70
N PHE A 190 24.72 1.97 -12.42
CA PHE A 190 23.67 1.69 -13.40
C PHE A 190 22.61 2.80 -13.46
N GLU A 191 22.15 3.10 -14.68
CA GLU A 191 20.95 3.90 -14.93
C GLU A 191 19.71 3.01 -14.84
N PHE A 192 18.69 3.41 -14.09
CA PHE A 192 17.39 2.74 -14.14
C PHE A 192 16.66 3.12 -15.44
N VAL A 193 16.19 2.12 -16.18
CA VAL A 193 15.52 2.30 -17.49
C VAL A 193 14.00 2.17 -17.35
N ASP A 194 13.54 1.01 -16.89
CA ASP A 194 12.11 0.69 -16.83
C ASP A 194 11.80 -0.44 -15.85
N GLU A 195 10.51 -0.60 -15.53
CA GLU A 195 9.95 -1.78 -14.85
C GLU A 195 8.99 -2.47 -15.83
N LEU A 196 9.28 -3.72 -16.16
CA LEU A 196 8.61 -4.49 -17.22
C LEU A 196 7.78 -5.66 -16.68
N GLY A 197 7.34 -5.62 -15.42
CA GLY A 197 6.56 -6.68 -14.79
C GLY A 197 5.23 -6.95 -15.49
N GLY A 198 4.67 -5.95 -16.20
CA GLY A 198 3.52 -6.15 -17.08
C GLY A 198 3.77 -7.08 -18.28
N LEU A 199 5.04 -7.33 -18.63
CA LEU A 199 5.47 -8.29 -19.65
C LEU A 199 5.88 -9.65 -19.05
N TRP A 200 5.61 -9.88 -17.76
CA TRP A 200 5.94 -11.12 -17.09
C TRP A 200 4.68 -11.90 -16.72
N HIS A 201 4.68 -13.20 -17.01
CA HIS A 201 3.55 -14.08 -16.75
C HIS A 201 3.19 -14.25 -15.25
N GLU A 202 4.18 -14.17 -14.36
CA GLU A 202 3.96 -14.23 -12.90
C GLU A 202 3.65 -12.84 -12.34
N ARG A 203 2.44 -12.65 -11.80
CA ARG A 203 1.99 -11.36 -11.24
C ARG A 203 2.80 -10.87 -10.04
N GLU A 204 3.35 -11.79 -9.26
CA GLU A 204 4.11 -11.52 -8.04
C GLU A 204 5.53 -11.01 -8.34
N ALA A 205 6.06 -11.30 -9.53
CA ALA A 205 7.42 -10.91 -9.91
C ALA A 205 7.47 -9.45 -10.42
N PHE A 206 8.58 -8.77 -10.13
CA PHE A 206 8.98 -7.55 -10.82
C PHE A 206 10.01 -7.87 -11.90
N VAL A 207 10.12 -6.98 -12.89
CA VAL A 207 11.19 -7.05 -13.90
C VAL A 207 11.87 -5.70 -13.98
N LEU A 208 13.03 -5.55 -13.34
CA LEU A 208 13.77 -4.30 -13.32
C LEU A 208 14.80 -4.29 -14.45
N VAL A 209 14.85 -3.18 -15.19
CA VAL A 209 15.82 -3.00 -16.28
C VAL A 209 16.72 -1.82 -15.98
N PHE A 210 18.01 -2.08 -16.09
CA PHE A 210 19.07 -1.11 -15.91
C PHE A 210 19.96 -1.04 -17.13
N ARG A 211 20.74 0.04 -17.24
CA ARG A 211 21.67 0.27 -18.34
C ARG A 211 23.03 0.71 -17.81
N ARG A 212 24.09 0.16 -18.39
CA ARG A 212 25.42 0.76 -18.26
C ARG A 212 25.44 2.08 -19.04
N PRO A 213 25.76 3.23 -18.42
CA PRO A 213 25.83 4.52 -19.11
C PRO A 213 26.64 4.45 -20.42
N LEU A 214 26.25 5.24 -21.42
CA LEU A 214 26.93 5.30 -22.72
C LEU A 214 28.36 5.86 -22.62
N GLN A 215 28.64 6.61 -21.56
CA GLN A 215 29.90 7.29 -21.30
C GLN A 215 30.34 7.00 -19.87
N GLY A 216 31.66 6.92 -19.65
CA GLY A 216 32.26 6.64 -18.35
C GLY A 216 33.17 5.41 -18.40
N GLU A 217 34.40 5.59 -17.94
CA GLU A 217 35.41 4.53 -17.91
C GLU A 217 35.32 3.65 -16.66
N ALA A 218 34.63 4.12 -15.61
CA ALA A 218 34.48 3.40 -14.34
C ALA A 218 33.11 3.71 -13.68
N PRO A 219 32.59 2.81 -12.82
CA PRO A 219 31.39 3.07 -12.04
C PRO A 219 31.67 4.18 -11.00
N GLN A 220 31.02 5.34 -11.14
CA GLN A 220 31.24 6.55 -10.32
C GLN A 220 30.12 6.80 -9.30
N GLY A 221 29.52 5.75 -8.74
CA GLY A 221 28.31 5.88 -7.94
C GLY A 221 27.10 6.16 -8.81
N ASP A 222 26.01 6.63 -8.21
CA ASP A 222 24.72 6.75 -8.90
C ASP A 222 24.71 7.82 -10.00
N PRO A 223 24.42 7.43 -11.26
CA PRO A 223 24.53 8.32 -12.42
C PRO A 223 23.42 9.36 -12.52
N ASP A 224 22.33 9.22 -11.75
CA ASP A 224 21.21 10.18 -11.71
C ASP A 224 20.99 10.69 -10.27
N LEU A 225 22.10 10.99 -9.59
CA LEU A 225 22.09 11.76 -8.35
C LEU A 225 21.68 13.21 -8.60
N PRO A 226 20.79 13.79 -7.79
CA PRO A 226 20.45 15.20 -7.89
C PRO A 226 21.68 16.09 -7.61
N PRO A 227 21.72 17.31 -8.19
CA PRO A 227 22.69 18.31 -7.74
C PRO A 227 22.43 18.67 -6.27
N PRO A 228 23.45 19.14 -5.52
CA PRO A 228 23.25 19.66 -4.17
C PRO A 228 22.07 20.65 -4.11
N LEU A 229 21.26 20.54 -3.06
CA LEU A 229 20.08 21.36 -2.87
C LEU A 229 20.44 22.61 -2.04
N ASP A 230 20.19 23.81 -2.60
CA ASP A 230 20.15 25.06 -1.85
C ASP A 230 18.68 25.41 -1.58
N ALA A 231 18.23 25.16 -0.34
CA ALA A 231 16.82 25.33 0.04
C ALA A 231 16.55 26.65 0.77
N ARG A 232 17.54 27.55 0.89
CA ARG A 232 17.45 28.74 1.75
C ARG A 232 16.26 29.64 1.42
N ALA A 233 16.03 29.90 0.14
CA ALA A 233 14.89 30.72 -0.31
C ALA A 233 13.55 30.05 0.04
N VAL A 234 13.45 28.73 -0.18
CA VAL A 234 12.24 27.97 0.16
C VAL A 234 11.98 27.99 1.67
N ILE A 235 13.02 27.76 2.48
CA ILE A 235 12.95 27.74 3.94
C ILE A 235 12.57 29.12 4.49
N ALA A 236 13.11 30.20 3.93
CA ALA A 236 12.76 31.57 4.33
C ALA A 236 11.25 31.84 4.15
N ASP A 237 10.67 31.36 3.05
CA ASP A 237 9.23 31.51 2.75
C ASP A 237 8.31 30.71 3.69
N LEU A 238 8.83 29.71 4.41
CA LEU A 238 8.05 28.91 5.36
C LEU A 238 7.62 29.69 6.60
N SER A 239 8.28 30.82 6.91
CA SER A 239 7.97 31.65 8.08
C SER A 239 7.95 30.85 9.39
N ILE A 240 8.99 30.04 9.61
CA ILE A 240 9.21 29.20 10.80
C ILE A 240 9.34 30.12 12.03
N GLY A 241 8.21 30.51 12.62
CA GLY A 241 8.13 31.56 13.64
C GLY A 241 8.79 31.22 14.99
N SER A 242 8.93 32.24 15.84
CA SER A 242 9.63 32.18 17.13
C SER A 242 8.66 32.13 18.33
N ALA A 243 8.31 30.93 18.81
CA ALA A 243 7.98 30.53 20.20
C ALA A 243 6.87 29.46 20.32
N PRO A 244 6.96 28.50 21.25
CA PRO A 244 8.16 28.06 22.01
C PRO A 244 9.15 27.33 21.06
N PRO A 245 10.36 26.86 21.47
CA PRO A 245 11.45 26.62 20.51
C PRO A 245 11.00 25.67 19.39
N PRO A 246 11.08 26.11 18.12
CA PRO A 246 10.48 25.38 17.03
C PRO A 246 11.17 24.02 16.91
N ALA A 247 10.40 22.94 16.91
CA ALA A 247 10.88 21.72 16.30
C ALA A 247 10.69 21.84 14.79
N VAL A 248 11.72 21.47 14.03
CA VAL A 248 11.64 21.33 12.58
C VAL A 248 12.16 19.96 12.20
N ALA A 249 11.63 19.40 11.11
CA ALA A 249 12.07 18.11 10.61
C ALA A 249 12.45 18.19 9.13
N ALA A 250 13.37 17.31 8.73
CA ALA A 250 13.58 16.99 7.32
C ALA A 250 13.36 15.51 7.07
N VAL A 251 12.79 15.18 5.91
CA VAL A 251 12.85 13.86 5.30
C VAL A 251 13.76 14.03 4.08
N ALA A 252 15.01 13.58 4.18
CA ALA A 252 16.02 13.86 3.17
C ALA A 252 17.08 12.76 3.12
N PHE A 253 17.63 12.48 1.94
CA PHE A 253 18.68 11.48 1.73
C PHE A 253 19.82 12.02 0.88
N GLY A 254 21.01 11.42 1.03
CA GLY A 254 22.19 11.79 0.26
C GLY A 254 22.44 13.30 0.21
N ARG A 255 22.45 13.87 -0.99
CA ARG A 255 22.69 15.30 -1.22
C ARG A 255 21.55 16.23 -0.77
N GLY A 256 20.32 15.71 -0.60
CA GLY A 256 19.20 16.49 -0.08
C GLY A 256 19.37 16.87 1.40
N ARG A 257 20.19 16.11 2.16
CA ARG A 257 20.41 16.33 3.60
C ARG A 257 21.18 17.61 3.92
N ALA A 258 21.70 18.31 2.92
CA ALA A 258 22.19 19.67 3.07
C ALA A 258 21.12 20.61 3.66
N VAL A 259 19.83 20.30 3.46
CA VAL A 259 18.68 21.06 4.00
C VAL A 259 18.67 21.13 5.54
N LEU A 260 19.24 20.15 6.24
CA LEU A 260 19.26 20.11 7.71
C LEU A 260 20.01 21.29 8.31
N ARG A 261 21.11 21.73 7.66
CA ARG A 261 21.87 22.91 8.07
C ARG A 261 21.04 24.17 7.88
N ASP A 262 20.44 24.33 6.71
CA ASP A 262 19.65 25.52 6.37
C ASP A 262 18.40 25.64 7.28
N LEU A 263 17.78 24.50 7.65
CA LEU A 263 16.70 24.45 8.65
C LEU A 263 17.17 24.86 10.05
N ARG A 264 18.36 24.41 10.48
CA ARG A 264 18.95 24.79 11.77
C ARG A 264 19.24 26.29 11.83
N GLU A 265 19.80 26.84 10.77
CA GLU A 265 20.05 28.29 10.65
C GLU A 265 18.75 29.09 10.75
N ALA A 266 17.68 28.64 10.08
CA ALA A 266 16.39 29.32 10.07
C ALA A 266 15.61 29.18 11.40
N ALA A 267 15.66 28.01 12.05
CA ALA A 267 14.93 27.73 13.28
C ALA A 267 15.61 28.30 14.54
N GLY A 268 16.92 28.57 14.46
CA GLY A 268 17.72 29.09 15.57
C GLY A 268 18.45 28.01 16.37
N PRO A 269 19.41 28.39 17.22
CA PRO A 269 20.33 27.45 17.90
C PRO A 269 19.65 26.52 18.90
N ASP A 270 18.54 26.94 19.50
CA ASP A 270 17.80 26.19 20.53
C ASP A 270 16.70 25.28 19.94
N ALA A 271 16.54 25.28 18.61
CA ALA A 271 15.53 24.49 17.92
C ALA A 271 15.86 22.98 17.93
N VAL A 272 14.84 22.15 18.12
CA VAL A 272 14.97 20.70 17.94
C VAL A 272 14.94 20.39 16.45
N ILE A 273 16.03 19.86 15.90
CA ILE A 273 16.10 19.40 14.51
C ILE A 273 15.90 17.89 14.48
N ALA A 274 14.86 17.43 13.78
CA ALA A 274 14.62 16.02 13.54
C ALA A 274 15.02 15.61 12.12
N ASP A 275 15.72 14.48 12.00
CA ASP A 275 16.03 13.83 10.74
C ASP A 275 15.17 12.56 10.63
N ILE A 276 14.13 12.63 9.79
CA ILE A 276 13.15 11.55 9.62
C ILE A 276 13.66 10.63 8.49
N LEU A 277 13.98 9.40 8.87
CA LEU A 277 14.44 8.36 7.96
C LEU A 277 13.29 7.42 7.61
N LEU A 278 13.18 7.13 6.32
CA LEU A 278 12.21 6.21 5.76
C LEU A 278 12.79 4.80 5.80
N ASP A 279 12.04 3.84 6.34
CA ASP A 279 12.37 2.42 6.25
C ASP A 279 12.33 1.91 4.80
N GLU A 280 11.56 2.57 3.93
CA GLU A 280 11.57 2.31 2.49
C GLU A 280 12.91 2.61 1.81
N TRP A 281 13.79 3.40 2.44
CA TRP A 281 15.13 3.72 1.92
C TRP A 281 16.22 2.76 2.42
N ALA A 282 16.05 2.16 3.62
CA ALA A 282 17.11 1.43 4.30
C ALA A 282 17.29 -0.01 3.78
N GLU A 283 18.53 -0.48 3.68
CA GLU A 283 18.86 -1.88 3.35
C GLU A 283 18.92 -2.79 4.57
N ALA A 284 19.08 -2.20 5.75
CA ALA A 284 19.12 -2.86 7.06
C ALA A 284 18.46 -1.99 8.13
N LYS A 285 17.90 -2.63 9.16
CA LYS A 285 17.15 -1.96 10.23
C LYS A 285 17.95 -0.86 10.92
N ASP A 286 19.21 -1.15 11.21
CA ASP A 286 20.10 -0.27 11.96
C ASP A 286 21.04 0.54 11.05
N GLU A 287 20.75 0.61 9.73
CA GLU A 287 21.57 1.39 8.80
C GLU A 287 21.65 2.84 9.30
N PRO A 288 22.85 3.35 9.64
CA PRO A 288 22.98 4.72 10.09
C PRO A 288 22.77 5.66 8.90
N PRO A 289 22.09 6.79 9.10
CA PRO A 289 22.09 7.83 8.09
C PRO A 289 23.54 8.29 7.85
N PRO A 290 23.96 8.58 6.60
CA PRO A 290 25.26 9.22 6.34
C PRO A 290 25.45 10.45 7.25
N GLU A 291 26.58 10.66 7.89
CA GLU A 291 26.67 11.77 8.85
C GLU A 291 26.42 13.13 8.15
N PRO A 292 25.48 13.96 8.65
CA PRO A 292 25.39 15.33 8.17
C PRO A 292 26.63 16.08 8.65
N ALA A 293 27.21 16.90 7.77
CA ALA A 293 28.52 17.49 8.00
C ALA A 293 28.60 18.39 9.25
N ASP A 294 27.48 18.85 9.82
CA ASP A 294 27.48 19.75 10.98
C ASP A 294 26.20 19.60 11.86
N GLY A 295 26.38 19.08 13.09
CA GLY A 295 25.40 19.17 14.19
C GLY A 295 24.53 17.94 14.47
N ALA A 296 24.25 17.68 15.76
CA ALA A 296 23.40 16.57 16.20
C ALA A 296 21.91 16.84 15.89
N ALA A 297 21.33 16.04 15.00
CA ALA A 297 19.88 15.97 14.77
C ALA A 297 19.29 14.75 15.50
N LYS A 298 18.06 14.88 16.01
CA LYS A 298 17.31 13.76 16.57
C LYS A 298 16.82 12.89 15.42
N VAL A 299 17.31 11.66 15.34
CA VAL A 299 16.87 10.72 14.30
C VAL A 299 15.53 10.11 14.69
N LEU A 300 14.54 10.25 13.83
CA LEU A 300 13.26 9.54 13.91
C LEU A 300 13.19 8.57 12.72
N ARG A 301 12.71 7.34 12.92
CA ARG A 301 12.65 6.33 11.88
C ARG A 301 11.21 5.89 11.68
N THR A 302 10.80 5.71 10.44
CA THR A 302 9.56 5.00 10.16
C THR A 302 9.77 3.50 10.36
N GLU A 303 8.71 2.80 10.75
CA GLU A 303 8.65 1.34 10.75
C GLU A 303 7.37 0.91 10.03
N LYS A 304 7.50 0.16 8.93
CA LYS A 304 6.39 -0.21 8.05
C LYS A 304 5.59 1.01 7.57
N GLY A 305 6.31 2.10 7.24
CA GLY A 305 5.76 3.39 6.83
C GLY A 305 5.10 4.22 7.93
N GLU A 306 5.18 3.81 9.20
CA GLU A 306 4.61 4.54 10.34
C GLU A 306 5.69 5.27 11.14
N LEU A 307 5.45 6.54 11.48
CA LEU A 307 6.39 7.35 12.27
C LEU A 307 5.88 7.55 13.69
N SER A 308 6.61 7.01 14.68
CA SER A 308 6.33 7.30 16.09
C SER A 308 6.99 8.61 16.51
N ILE A 309 6.18 9.64 16.75
CA ILE A 309 6.63 10.97 17.16
C ILE A 309 6.33 11.14 18.66
N PRO A 310 7.33 11.49 19.51
CA PRO A 310 7.12 11.76 20.93
C PRO A 310 6.04 12.81 21.19
N GLU A 311 5.27 12.65 22.28
CA GLU A 311 4.11 13.52 22.57
C GLU A 311 4.50 14.98 22.83
N ASP A 312 5.70 15.21 23.34
CA ASP A 312 6.29 16.52 23.61
C ASP A 312 6.87 17.20 22.36
N LEU A 313 6.88 16.51 21.22
CA LEU A 313 7.44 17.01 19.97
C LEU A 313 6.34 17.45 19.00
N THR A 314 6.27 18.77 18.75
CA THR A 314 5.35 19.38 17.76
C THR A 314 6.15 20.19 16.76
N PHE A 315 5.97 19.92 15.47
CA PHE A 315 6.73 20.55 14.39
C PHE A 315 6.09 21.85 13.91
N SER A 316 6.94 22.85 13.68
CA SER A 316 6.61 24.10 13.00
C SER A 316 6.81 23.99 11.48
N ALA A 317 7.78 23.18 11.05
CA ALA A 317 7.99 22.86 9.65
C ALA A 317 8.52 21.44 9.46
N VAL A 318 8.09 20.78 8.39
CA VAL A 318 8.63 19.49 7.91
C VAL A 318 8.99 19.64 6.43
N VAL A 319 10.25 19.39 6.07
CA VAL A 319 10.72 19.53 4.68
C VAL A 319 11.07 18.18 4.09
N PHE A 320 10.35 17.76 3.05
CA PHE A 320 10.77 16.67 2.18
C PHE A 320 11.73 17.24 1.12
N ALA A 321 12.98 16.78 1.12
CA ALA A 321 14.02 17.25 0.21
C ALA A 321 14.58 16.09 -0.62
N ASP A 322 14.21 16.05 -1.90
CA ASP A 322 14.51 14.95 -2.84
C ASP A 322 14.21 13.56 -2.25
N ALA A 323 13.07 13.44 -1.56
CA ALA A 323 12.74 12.23 -0.79
C ALA A 323 11.27 11.82 -0.86
N TYR A 324 10.36 12.69 -1.32
CA TYR A 324 8.93 12.37 -1.33
C TYR A 324 8.62 11.26 -2.35
N HIS A 325 9.33 11.24 -3.48
CA HIS A 325 9.23 10.16 -4.47
C HIS A 325 9.53 8.76 -3.90
N LEU A 326 10.24 8.64 -2.78
CA LEU A 326 10.56 7.35 -2.13
C LEU A 326 9.41 6.79 -1.28
N LEU A 327 8.38 7.59 -0.98
CA LEU A 327 7.29 7.16 -0.11
C LEU A 327 6.34 6.21 -0.84
N TRP A 328 6.47 4.89 -0.71
CA TRP A 328 5.54 3.97 -1.37
C TRP A 328 4.12 4.05 -0.81
N ARG A 329 3.97 4.38 0.48
CA ARG A 329 2.68 4.47 1.18
C ARG A 329 2.64 5.73 2.07
N PRO A 330 2.45 6.93 1.48
CA PRO A 330 2.61 8.19 2.19
C PRO A 330 1.59 8.43 3.30
N GLY A 331 0.41 7.80 3.23
CA GLY A 331 -0.73 8.12 4.10
C GLY A 331 -0.45 7.96 5.60
N LYS A 332 0.31 6.95 6.02
CA LYS A 332 0.65 6.74 7.44
C LYS A 332 1.57 7.85 7.97
N LEU A 333 2.66 8.13 7.26
CA LEU A 333 3.58 9.20 7.60
C LEU A 333 2.88 10.57 7.59
N LEU A 334 2.14 10.91 6.53
CA LEU A 334 1.50 12.21 6.41
C LEU A 334 0.49 12.48 7.53
N ARG A 335 -0.25 11.46 8.01
CA ARG A 335 -1.13 11.61 9.16
C ARG A 335 -0.37 11.80 10.46
N ALA A 336 0.68 11.00 10.71
CA ALA A 336 1.52 11.19 11.88
C ALA A 336 2.11 12.61 11.93
N LEU A 337 2.51 13.14 10.76
CA LEU A 337 2.96 14.54 10.64
C LEU A 337 1.81 15.53 10.86
N ALA A 338 0.63 15.30 10.29
CA ALA A 338 -0.55 16.16 10.50
C ALA A 338 -0.90 16.31 11.98
N ASP A 339 -0.90 15.19 12.72
CA ASP A 339 -1.22 15.15 14.16
C ASP A 339 -0.18 15.88 15.03
N ARG A 340 1.04 16.08 14.51
CA ARG A 340 2.16 16.69 15.22
C ARG A 340 2.63 17.99 14.59
N LEU A 341 1.87 18.56 13.66
CA LEU A 341 2.11 19.91 13.18
C LEU A 341 1.42 20.92 14.09
N SER A 342 2.13 22.00 14.39
CA SER A 342 1.52 23.16 15.07
C SER A 342 0.38 23.74 14.22
N GLU A 343 -0.46 24.58 14.82
CA GLU A 343 -1.60 25.21 14.11
C GLU A 343 -1.19 25.98 12.85
N ASN A 344 -0.01 26.61 12.86
CA ASN A 344 0.57 27.30 11.70
C ASN A 344 1.68 26.47 11.02
N GLY A 345 1.75 25.18 11.35
CA GLY A 345 2.77 24.27 10.86
C GLY A 345 2.67 24.09 9.35
N VAL A 346 3.81 23.80 8.73
CA VAL A 346 3.91 23.66 7.27
C VAL A 346 4.68 22.42 6.87
N ILE A 347 4.22 21.75 5.81
CA ILE A 347 4.99 20.76 5.06
C ILE A 347 5.47 21.41 3.76
N ALA A 348 6.76 21.34 3.49
CA ALA A 348 7.33 21.71 2.20
C ALA A 348 7.80 20.45 1.47
N VAL A 349 7.40 20.29 0.22
CA VAL A 349 7.93 19.23 -0.65
C VAL A 349 8.76 19.87 -1.75
N ILE A 350 10.05 19.56 -1.74
CA ILE A 350 11.02 19.94 -2.77
C ILE A 350 11.50 18.65 -3.42
N ASP A 351 11.02 18.37 -4.64
CA ASP A 351 11.34 17.12 -5.33
C ASP A 351 11.45 17.33 -6.83
N ARG A 352 12.02 16.36 -7.55
CA ARG A 352 12.19 16.44 -9.00
C ARG A 352 10.89 16.09 -9.71
N GLY A 353 10.53 16.88 -10.70
CA GLY A 353 9.33 16.65 -11.51
C GLY A 353 9.41 15.35 -12.31
N GLY A 354 8.34 14.57 -12.27
CA GLY A 354 8.14 13.33 -13.03
C GLY A 354 6.87 13.34 -13.88
N PRO A 355 6.64 12.28 -14.68
CA PRO A 355 5.45 12.16 -15.52
C PRO A 355 4.16 12.06 -14.69
N GLU A 356 3.08 12.70 -15.13
CA GLU A 356 1.78 12.79 -14.41
C GLU A 356 1.16 11.43 -14.04
N ASP A 357 1.25 10.46 -14.95
CA ASP A 357 0.61 9.15 -14.80
C ASP A 357 1.59 8.06 -14.34
N ALA A 358 2.77 8.43 -13.86
CA ALA A 358 3.74 7.44 -13.40
C ALA A 358 3.23 6.72 -12.13
N PRO A 359 3.14 5.38 -12.13
CA PRO A 359 2.84 4.63 -10.91
C PRO A 359 3.95 4.84 -9.87
N ARG A 360 3.61 4.60 -8.60
CA ARG A 360 4.48 4.95 -7.48
C ARG A 360 5.85 4.28 -7.52
N ASN A 361 5.92 3.03 -7.97
CA ASN A 361 7.17 2.30 -8.13
C ASN A 361 8.09 2.99 -9.15
N LEU A 362 7.56 3.38 -10.32
CA LEU A 362 8.34 4.10 -11.34
C LEU A 362 8.76 5.49 -10.87
N ALA A 363 7.90 6.20 -10.13
CA ALA A 363 8.25 7.49 -9.55
C ALA A 363 9.43 7.38 -8.56
N SER A 364 9.38 6.36 -7.69
CA SER A 364 10.47 6.01 -6.76
C SER A 364 11.77 5.69 -7.50
N HIS A 365 11.73 4.74 -8.44
CA HIS A 365 12.93 4.24 -9.11
C HIS A 365 13.59 5.26 -10.03
N ARG A 366 12.79 6.16 -10.62
CA ARG A 366 13.26 7.30 -11.42
C ARG A 366 13.64 8.52 -10.60
N ARG A 367 13.36 8.50 -9.29
CA ARG A 367 13.55 9.64 -8.37
C ARG A 367 12.92 10.92 -8.86
N ARG A 368 11.70 10.78 -9.37
CA ARG A 368 10.93 11.84 -10.01
C ARG A 368 9.46 11.58 -9.79
N ILE A 369 8.73 12.57 -9.30
CA ILE A 369 7.31 12.45 -8.99
C ILE A 369 6.53 13.62 -9.57
N ALA A 370 5.32 13.35 -10.05
CA ALA A 370 4.45 14.39 -10.55
C ALA A 370 3.96 15.29 -9.40
N PRO A 371 4.04 16.64 -9.54
CA PRO A 371 3.50 17.56 -8.54
C PRO A 371 2.02 17.31 -8.24
N ALA A 372 1.22 16.96 -9.25
CA ALA A 372 -0.21 16.67 -9.04
C ALA A 372 -0.43 15.40 -8.19
N CYS A 373 0.44 14.40 -8.30
CA CYS A 373 0.40 13.21 -7.45
C CYS A 373 0.64 13.58 -5.98
N VAL A 374 1.69 14.36 -5.71
CA VAL A 374 2.00 14.85 -4.36
C VAL A 374 0.85 15.70 -3.79
N ARG A 375 0.30 16.60 -4.60
CA ARG A 375 -0.85 17.44 -4.23
C ARG A 375 -2.05 16.61 -3.79
N ARG A 376 -2.47 15.63 -4.60
CA ARG A 376 -3.60 14.74 -4.27
C ARG A 376 -3.39 14.00 -2.96
N GLU A 377 -2.18 13.51 -2.71
CA GLU A 377 -1.86 12.75 -1.49
C GLU A 377 -1.85 13.62 -0.24
N LEU A 378 -1.30 14.83 -0.32
CA LEU A 378 -1.35 15.82 0.76
C LEU A 378 -2.79 16.27 1.02
N GLU A 379 -3.59 16.54 -0.01
CA GLU A 379 -5.00 16.90 0.13
C GLU A 379 -5.81 15.76 0.77
N ALA A 380 -5.57 14.51 0.35
CA ALA A 380 -6.17 13.33 0.95
C ALA A 380 -5.76 13.15 2.43
N ALA A 381 -4.55 13.57 2.80
CA ALA A 381 -4.06 13.60 4.17
C ALA A 381 -4.59 14.81 4.98
N GLY A 382 -5.36 15.71 4.38
CA GLY A 382 -6.02 16.83 5.06
C GLY A 382 -5.30 18.16 5.01
N PHE A 383 -4.38 18.33 4.07
CA PHE A 383 -3.67 19.59 3.87
C PHE A 383 -4.32 20.44 2.77
N SER A 384 -4.30 21.75 2.92
CA SER A 384 -4.45 22.69 1.82
C SER A 384 -3.09 22.90 1.16
N VAL A 385 -3.02 22.64 -0.15
CA VAL A 385 -1.76 22.66 -0.90
C VAL A 385 -1.70 23.89 -1.82
N SER A 386 -0.57 24.58 -1.81
CA SER A 386 -0.27 25.73 -2.66
C SER A 386 1.09 25.55 -3.32
N ASP A 387 1.33 26.23 -4.43
CA ASP A 387 2.68 26.29 -5.00
C ASP A 387 3.56 27.13 -4.09
N GLY A 388 4.82 26.71 -3.92
CA GLY A 388 5.78 27.41 -3.08
C GLY A 388 6.56 28.50 -3.80
N ALA A 389 7.70 28.87 -3.20
CA ALA A 389 8.71 29.73 -3.80
C ALA A 389 9.16 29.22 -5.19
N ALA A 390 9.89 30.06 -5.93
CA ALA A 390 10.57 29.61 -7.13
C ALA A 390 11.47 28.39 -6.81
N PRO A 391 11.41 27.32 -7.62
CA PRO A 391 12.13 26.09 -7.31
C PRO A 391 13.65 26.33 -7.35
N PRO A 392 14.43 25.66 -6.47
CA PRO A 392 15.89 25.80 -6.43
C PRO A 392 16.62 25.43 -7.72
N SER A 393 15.99 24.63 -8.57
CA SER A 393 16.50 24.23 -9.89
C SER A 393 15.33 23.95 -10.85
N SER A 394 15.59 24.00 -12.16
CA SER A 394 14.56 23.83 -13.19
C SER A 394 13.96 22.42 -13.27
N ASP A 395 14.61 21.41 -12.68
CA ASP A 395 14.11 20.04 -12.63
C ASP A 395 13.30 19.73 -11.37
N ARG A 396 13.20 20.69 -10.44
CA ARG A 396 12.46 20.58 -9.18
C ARG A 396 11.17 21.39 -9.19
N PHE A 397 10.24 20.98 -8.34
CA PHE A 397 9.06 21.76 -7.98
C PHE A 397 9.04 21.99 -6.46
N VAL A 398 8.24 22.97 -6.02
CA VAL A 398 8.02 23.25 -4.59
C VAL A 398 6.52 23.29 -4.33
N LEU A 399 6.05 22.42 -3.44
CA LEU A 399 4.69 22.49 -2.90
C LEU A 399 4.73 22.81 -1.42
N ILE A 400 3.80 23.66 -0.99
CA ILE A 400 3.61 24.05 0.39
C ILE A 400 2.23 23.57 0.84
N ALA A 401 2.21 22.71 1.84
CA ALA A 401 1.01 22.15 2.46
C ALA A 401 0.86 22.68 3.89
N ARG A 402 -0.33 23.18 4.20
CA ARG A 402 -0.73 23.59 5.56
C ARG A 402 -1.95 22.80 6.01
N PRO A 403 -2.11 22.49 7.30
CA PRO A 403 -3.34 21.85 7.78
C PRO A 403 -4.57 22.61 7.27
N ALA A 404 -5.46 21.91 6.57
CA ALA A 404 -6.66 22.56 6.06
C ALA A 404 -7.54 22.97 7.26
N PRO A 405 -8.07 24.21 7.29
CA PRO A 405 -9.01 24.60 8.34
C PRO A 405 -10.26 23.71 8.21
N ARG A 406 -10.47 22.85 9.21
CA ARG A 406 -11.65 22.00 9.31
C ARG A 406 -12.53 22.55 10.44
N PRO A 407 -13.76 23.00 10.16
CA PRO A 407 -14.67 23.37 11.24
C PRO A 407 -14.88 22.15 12.14
N ALA A 408 -14.84 22.36 13.46
CA ALA A 408 -15.09 21.31 14.43
C ALA A 408 -16.47 20.69 14.18
N PRO A 409 -16.63 19.36 14.32
CA PRO A 409 -17.93 18.73 14.13
C PRO A 409 -18.98 19.32 15.07
N VAL A 410 -20.17 19.56 14.54
CA VAL A 410 -21.32 20.00 15.34
C VAL A 410 -21.98 18.76 15.93
N VAL A 411 -22.20 18.79 17.25
CA VAL A 411 -22.78 17.66 17.99
C VAL A 411 -23.96 18.14 18.82
N ARG A 412 -25.10 17.47 18.65
CA ARG A 412 -26.29 17.69 19.48
C ARG A 412 -26.69 16.39 20.16
N GLU A 413 -26.76 16.41 21.48
CA GLU A 413 -27.22 15.28 22.27
C GLU A 413 -28.69 15.45 22.64
N THR A 414 -29.47 14.38 22.46
CA THR A 414 -30.84 14.26 22.96
C THR A 414 -30.91 13.04 23.89
N ASP A 415 -32.07 12.85 24.53
CA ASP A 415 -32.30 11.69 25.41
C ASP A 415 -32.22 10.36 24.64
N ASP A 416 -32.52 10.38 23.34
CA ASP A 416 -32.65 9.16 22.53
C ASP A 416 -31.53 9.01 21.50
N ALA A 417 -30.72 10.04 21.23
CA ALA A 417 -29.67 9.99 20.21
C ALA A 417 -28.56 11.04 20.37
N ILE A 418 -27.50 10.86 19.60
CA ILE A 418 -26.41 11.80 19.35
C ILE A 418 -26.43 12.14 17.85
N GLU A 419 -26.69 13.40 17.52
CA GLU A 419 -26.66 13.92 16.15
C GLU A 419 -25.29 14.54 15.87
N ILE A 420 -24.68 14.17 14.75
CA ILE A 420 -23.29 14.53 14.41
C ILE A 420 -23.26 15.09 12.99
N ASP A 421 -22.61 16.24 12.83
CA ASP A 421 -22.33 16.84 11.53
C ASP A 421 -20.85 17.19 11.42
N THR A 422 -20.14 16.49 10.54
CA THR A 422 -18.69 16.70 10.33
C THR A 422 -18.39 17.73 9.24
N GLY A 423 -19.42 18.35 8.65
CA GLY A 423 -19.30 19.16 7.44
C GLY A 423 -19.22 18.34 6.15
N ALA A 424 -18.86 17.05 6.23
CA ALA A 424 -18.88 16.11 5.11
C ALA A 424 -19.99 15.06 5.21
N ILE A 425 -20.33 14.61 6.42
CA ILE A 425 -21.45 13.71 6.67
C ILE A 425 -22.34 14.22 7.80
N CYS A 426 -23.63 13.85 7.75
CA CYS A 426 -24.53 13.96 8.89
C CYS A 426 -24.95 12.55 9.32
N ALA A 427 -24.67 12.21 10.57
CA ALA A 427 -24.92 10.90 11.16
C ALA A 427 -25.72 11.04 12.45
N ARG A 428 -26.38 9.96 12.85
CA ARG A 428 -27.12 9.88 14.11
C ARG A 428 -26.84 8.54 14.77
N VAL A 429 -26.48 8.55 16.05
CA VAL A 429 -26.25 7.35 16.86
C VAL A 429 -27.37 7.27 17.89
N ARG A 430 -28.14 6.19 17.89
CA ARG A 430 -29.25 6.02 18.83
C ARG A 430 -28.77 5.50 20.19
N LYS A 431 -29.35 6.03 21.26
CA LYS A 431 -29.18 5.53 22.63
C LYS A 431 -30.25 4.49 22.97
N LYS A 432 -31.42 4.53 22.31
CA LYS A 432 -32.57 3.66 22.58
C LYS A 432 -33.15 3.02 21.31
N GLY A 433 -33.84 1.88 21.47
CA GLY A 433 -34.49 1.13 20.40
C GLY A 433 -33.54 0.17 19.69
N TYR A 434 -33.29 0.41 18.39
CA TYR A 434 -32.32 -0.36 17.59
C TYR A 434 -30.98 0.38 17.55
N VAL A 435 -30.00 -0.10 18.33
CA VAL A 435 -29.08 0.79 19.08
C VAL A 435 -27.58 0.72 18.77
N SER A 436 -27.06 -0.32 18.10
CA SER A 436 -25.63 -0.37 17.76
C SER A 436 -25.34 0.34 16.43
N GLY A 437 -24.15 0.95 16.32
CA GLY A 437 -23.71 1.65 15.12
C GLY A 437 -24.41 2.99 14.84
N VAL A 438 -24.42 3.36 13.56
CA VAL A 438 -25.06 4.59 13.05
C VAL A 438 -26.46 4.26 12.52
N GLU A 439 -27.43 5.09 12.87
CA GLU A 439 -28.82 4.98 12.41
C GLU A 439 -28.92 5.09 10.88
N ALA A 440 -29.96 4.47 10.32
CA ALA A 440 -30.27 4.57 8.89
C ALA A 440 -30.34 6.03 8.41
N GLY A 441 -29.90 6.26 7.17
CA GLY A 441 -30.05 7.56 6.51
C GLY A 441 -28.90 8.54 6.76
N MET A 442 -27.71 8.06 7.13
CA MET A 442 -26.48 8.87 7.14
C MET A 442 -26.31 9.58 5.80
N LEU A 443 -26.16 10.90 5.84
CA LEU A 443 -26.13 11.78 4.66
C LEU A 443 -24.69 12.08 4.26
N ASP A 444 -24.37 11.92 2.98
CA ASP A 444 -23.19 12.53 2.35
C ASP A 444 -23.52 13.95 1.91
N ARG A 445 -22.92 14.96 2.55
CA ARG A 445 -23.21 16.38 2.24
C ARG A 445 -22.79 16.76 0.82
N ARG A 446 -21.79 16.07 0.25
CA ARG A 446 -21.26 16.44 -1.06
C ARG A 446 -22.16 16.01 -2.21
N THR A 447 -22.73 14.80 -2.13
CA THR A 447 -23.61 14.27 -3.19
C THR A 447 -25.09 14.38 -2.86
N GLY A 448 -25.45 14.60 -1.60
CA GLY A 448 -26.83 14.59 -1.11
C GLY A 448 -27.40 13.18 -0.89
N VAL A 449 -26.62 12.12 -1.16
CA VAL A 449 -27.06 10.73 -1.02
C VAL A 449 -27.12 10.31 0.45
N ARG A 450 -28.11 9.46 0.78
CA ARG A 450 -28.25 8.85 2.11
C ARG A 450 -27.98 7.35 2.07
N SER A 451 -27.48 6.80 3.16
CA SER A 451 -27.35 5.34 3.31
C SER A 451 -28.72 4.67 3.19
N LEU A 452 -28.78 3.56 2.44
CA LEU A 452 -30.02 2.92 2.00
C LEU A 452 -30.54 1.84 2.96
N GLY A 453 -29.81 1.58 4.05
CA GLY A 453 -29.99 0.42 4.91
C GLY A 453 -30.91 0.59 6.11
N PHE A 454 -30.71 -0.29 7.10
CA PHE A 454 -31.35 -0.23 8.43
C PHE A 454 -30.44 0.39 9.50
N GLY A 455 -29.15 0.55 9.19
CA GLY A 455 -28.12 1.11 10.05
C GLY A 455 -26.76 0.82 9.42
N LEU A 456 -25.70 1.36 10.01
CA LEU A 456 -24.32 1.11 9.58
C LEU A 456 -23.48 0.62 10.74
N HIS A 457 -22.70 -0.44 10.51
CA HIS A 457 -21.89 -1.14 11.50
C HIS A 457 -22.69 -1.56 12.75
N VAL A 458 -23.61 -2.50 12.53
CA VAL A 458 -24.49 -3.01 13.58
C VAL A 458 -23.88 -4.26 14.19
N MET A 459 -23.77 -4.31 15.51
CA MET A 459 -23.40 -5.51 16.27
C MET A 459 -24.64 -6.32 16.62
N ASP A 460 -24.62 -7.62 16.29
CA ASP A 460 -25.72 -8.55 16.52
C ASP A 460 -25.48 -9.46 17.73
N PHE A 461 -24.55 -10.42 17.59
CA PHE A 461 -24.49 -11.61 18.45
C PHE A 461 -23.07 -11.97 18.88
N LEU A 462 -22.97 -12.66 20.02
CA LEU A 462 -21.79 -13.40 20.45
C LEU A 462 -22.08 -14.92 20.37
N MET A 463 -21.30 -15.65 19.58
CA MET A 463 -21.67 -16.98 19.10
C MET A 463 -20.47 -17.95 19.02
N GLY A 464 -20.80 -19.23 18.97
CA GLY A 464 -19.85 -20.34 18.82
C GLY A 464 -20.28 -21.32 17.71
N PRO A 465 -19.36 -22.17 17.23
CA PRO A 465 -19.64 -23.15 16.19
C PRO A 465 -20.34 -24.40 16.75
N GLY A 466 -21.18 -25.04 15.95
CA GLY A 466 -21.91 -26.26 16.33
C GLY A 466 -23.37 -25.99 16.72
N TRP A 467 -24.17 -27.06 16.73
CA TRP A 467 -25.59 -26.99 17.08
C TRP A 467 -25.82 -27.17 18.59
N ARG A 468 -26.69 -26.33 19.17
CA ARG A 468 -27.13 -26.38 20.57
C ARG A 468 -28.61 -26.00 20.70
N ASP A 469 -29.24 -26.36 21.81
CA ASP A 469 -30.62 -25.94 22.11
C ASP A 469 -30.62 -24.63 22.89
N ASP A 470 -30.57 -23.53 22.14
CA ASP A 470 -30.29 -22.17 22.62
C ASP A 470 -31.34 -21.14 22.14
N GLY A 471 -32.39 -21.61 21.47
CA GLY A 471 -33.40 -20.74 20.86
C GLY A 471 -32.95 -19.97 19.61
N TYR A 472 -31.75 -20.24 19.06
CA TYR A 472 -31.33 -19.67 17.78
C TYR A 472 -32.16 -20.24 16.62
N LEU A 473 -32.81 -19.36 15.84
CA LEU A 473 -33.63 -19.77 14.72
C LEU A 473 -32.76 -20.29 13.58
N ARG A 474 -33.09 -21.48 13.07
CA ARG A 474 -32.33 -22.17 12.03
C ARG A 474 -33.20 -22.32 10.80
N ASP A 475 -33.05 -21.37 9.88
CA ASP A 475 -33.70 -21.37 8.58
C ASP A 475 -32.60 -21.26 7.54
N ALA A 476 -32.45 -22.28 6.68
CA ALA A 476 -31.38 -22.34 5.69
C ALA A 476 -31.39 -21.12 4.74
N LYS A 477 -32.56 -20.57 4.41
CA LYS A 477 -32.66 -19.37 3.55
C LYS A 477 -32.19 -18.10 4.21
N ILE A 478 -32.20 -18.07 5.55
CA ILE A 478 -31.86 -16.86 6.33
C ILE A 478 -30.46 -16.98 6.96
N HIS A 479 -30.12 -18.17 7.46
CA HIS A 479 -28.97 -18.44 8.31
C HIS A 479 -27.94 -19.37 7.64
N GLY A 480 -28.27 -19.95 6.47
CA GLY A 480 -27.46 -20.95 5.79
C GLY A 480 -27.46 -22.30 6.52
N ASP A 481 -26.77 -23.30 5.95
CA ASP A 481 -26.54 -24.60 6.60
C ASP A 481 -25.21 -24.63 7.37
N LEU A 482 -24.94 -23.58 8.15
CA LEU A 482 -23.72 -23.45 8.95
C LEU A 482 -24.07 -23.63 10.44
N PRO A 483 -23.54 -24.67 11.11
CA PRO A 483 -23.91 -25.00 12.49
C PRO A 483 -23.38 -23.95 13.46
N LYS A 484 -24.28 -23.23 14.13
CA LYS A 484 -23.98 -22.11 15.05
C LYS A 484 -24.91 -22.12 16.26
N HIS A 485 -24.43 -21.52 17.36
CA HIS A 485 -25.18 -21.34 18.60
C HIS A 485 -24.78 -20.04 19.34
N TYR A 486 -25.63 -19.56 20.25
CA TYR A 486 -25.35 -18.45 21.16
C TYR A 486 -24.36 -18.84 22.24
N GLU A 487 -23.34 -18.01 22.43
CA GLU A 487 -22.45 -18.11 23.58
C GLU A 487 -22.95 -17.21 24.71
N GLU A 488 -23.30 -15.96 24.40
CA GLU A 488 -23.99 -15.05 25.32
C GLU A 488 -25.01 -14.19 24.55
N GLY A 489 -26.03 -13.72 25.26
CA GLY A 489 -27.14 -12.94 24.72
C GLY A 489 -27.54 -11.77 25.60
N PRO A 490 -28.58 -11.02 25.20
CA PRO A 490 -29.37 -11.20 23.98
C PRO A 490 -28.72 -10.58 22.74
N GLN A 491 -29.39 -10.62 21.58
CA GLN A 491 -28.99 -9.85 20.39
C GLN A 491 -28.96 -8.35 20.70
N ILE A 492 -27.80 -7.71 20.55
CA ILE A 492 -27.65 -6.31 20.97
C ILE A 492 -28.56 -5.38 20.17
N CYS A 493 -28.53 -5.47 18.84
CA CYS A 493 -29.18 -4.48 17.99
C CYS A 493 -30.71 -4.38 18.17
N THR A 494 -31.40 -5.45 18.59
CA THR A 494 -32.87 -5.47 18.74
C THR A 494 -33.34 -5.58 20.18
N GLN A 495 -32.52 -6.15 21.08
CA GLN A 495 -32.98 -6.55 22.42
C GLN A 495 -32.27 -5.83 23.56
N ALA A 496 -31.12 -5.18 23.33
CA ALA A 496 -30.47 -4.35 24.35
C ALA A 496 -31.35 -3.19 24.81
N LYS A 497 -32.21 -2.67 23.91
CA LYS A 497 -33.17 -1.56 24.08
C LYS A 497 -32.56 -0.19 24.43
N GLU A 498 -31.52 -0.14 25.24
CA GLU A 498 -30.80 1.07 25.62
C GLU A 498 -29.30 0.80 25.78
N LEU A 499 -28.47 1.67 25.22
CA LEU A 499 -27.02 1.62 25.32
C LEU A 499 -26.49 2.91 25.92
N PRO A 500 -25.72 2.86 27.04
CA PRO A 500 -24.96 3.99 27.52
C PRO A 500 -24.04 4.54 26.43
N ALA A 501 -24.06 5.85 26.24
CA ALA A 501 -23.24 6.53 25.24
C ALA A 501 -22.35 7.60 25.90
N VAL A 502 -21.06 7.61 25.53
CA VAL A 502 -20.11 8.66 25.94
C VAL A 502 -19.65 9.42 24.70
N VAL A 503 -19.79 10.74 24.71
CA VAL A 503 -19.34 11.63 23.63
C VAL A 503 -18.00 12.27 24.02
N ILE A 504 -17.00 12.14 23.16
CA ILE A 504 -15.69 12.77 23.31
C ILE A 504 -15.52 13.76 22.17
N ARG A 505 -15.23 15.03 22.49
CA ARG A 505 -15.08 16.11 21.51
C ARG A 505 -13.60 16.46 21.38
N GLY A 506 -13.05 16.26 20.19
CA GLY A 506 -11.71 16.69 19.85
C GLY A 506 -11.72 18.00 19.07
N ARG A 507 -10.53 18.47 18.67
CA ARG A 507 -10.36 19.68 17.86
C ARG A 507 -11.06 19.57 16.50
N ASP A 508 -10.89 18.43 15.84
CA ASP A 508 -11.30 18.16 14.46
C ASP A 508 -12.03 16.82 14.31
N PHE A 509 -12.58 16.28 15.40
CA PHE A 509 -13.39 15.08 15.37
C PHE A 509 -14.38 15.04 16.55
N VAL A 510 -15.38 14.17 16.45
CA VAL A 510 -16.17 13.70 17.60
C VAL A 510 -16.10 12.18 17.66
N ALA A 511 -16.02 11.62 18.85
CA ALA A 511 -16.16 10.19 19.06
C ALA A 511 -17.37 9.86 19.93
N VAL A 512 -17.99 8.71 19.66
CA VAL A 512 -19.07 8.15 20.45
C VAL A 512 -18.67 6.73 20.87
N LYS A 513 -18.74 6.45 22.17
CA LYS A 513 -18.57 5.11 22.71
C LYS A 513 -19.90 4.56 23.17
N LEU A 514 -20.26 3.36 22.69
CA LEU A 514 -21.38 2.57 23.17
C LEU A 514 -20.83 1.38 23.95
N ALA A 515 -21.57 0.94 24.98
CA ALA A 515 -21.19 -0.24 25.76
C ALA A 515 -22.40 -1.10 26.11
N PHE A 516 -22.19 -2.41 26.17
CA PHE A 516 -23.19 -3.38 26.62
C PHE A 516 -22.50 -4.51 27.39
N THR A 517 -23.12 -4.99 28.46
CA THR A 517 -22.71 -6.22 29.14
C THR A 517 -23.77 -7.27 28.85
N PHE A 518 -23.37 -8.38 28.24
CA PHE A 518 -24.28 -9.49 27.97
C PHE A 518 -24.89 -10.02 29.28
N THR A 519 -26.18 -10.32 29.26
CA THR A 519 -26.97 -10.66 30.47
C THR A 519 -27.54 -12.08 30.45
N GLU A 520 -27.47 -12.75 29.30
CA GLU A 520 -27.99 -14.11 29.12
C GLU A 520 -26.83 -15.06 28.80
N GLY A 521 -26.71 -16.15 29.55
CA GLY A 521 -25.73 -17.20 29.32
C GLY A 521 -26.42 -18.49 28.89
N PHE A 522 -25.72 -19.31 28.10
CA PHE A 522 -26.26 -20.55 27.52
C PHE A 522 -25.46 -21.78 27.99
N GLU A 523 -26.12 -22.94 28.06
CA GLU A 523 -25.53 -24.26 28.44
C GLU A 523 -24.59 -24.24 29.67
N GLY A 524 -24.99 -23.58 30.75
CA GLY A 524 -24.23 -23.59 32.02
C GLY A 524 -23.03 -22.64 32.06
N ARG A 525 -22.84 -21.81 31.03
CA ARG A 525 -21.92 -20.67 31.06
C ARG A 525 -22.61 -19.44 31.63
N GLY A 526 -21.84 -18.60 32.34
CA GLY A 526 -22.36 -17.33 32.88
C GLY A 526 -22.48 -16.28 31.78
N ALA A 527 -23.30 -15.28 32.00
CA ALA A 527 -23.23 -14.04 31.21
C ALA A 527 -22.20 -13.09 31.82
N GLY A 528 -21.76 -12.10 31.05
CA GLY A 528 -20.99 -10.98 31.58
C GLY A 528 -19.91 -10.45 30.65
N SER A 529 -19.79 -10.99 29.43
CA SER A 529 -18.90 -10.41 28.44
C SER A 529 -19.29 -8.94 28.22
N ARG A 530 -18.29 -8.06 28.14
CA ARG A 530 -18.51 -6.63 27.96
C ARG A 530 -18.09 -6.24 26.54
N TRP A 531 -19.06 -5.84 25.73
CA TRP A 531 -18.85 -5.27 24.41
C TRP A 531 -18.81 -3.74 24.49
N GLU A 532 -17.85 -3.14 23.79
CA GLU A 532 -17.75 -1.71 23.56
C GLU A 532 -17.54 -1.42 22.07
N GLN A 533 -18.24 -0.41 21.54
CA GLN A 533 -18.02 0.11 20.19
C GLN A 533 -17.58 1.56 20.29
N THR A 534 -16.39 1.86 19.76
CA THR A 534 -15.87 3.23 19.63
C THR A 534 -16.03 3.66 18.17
N MET A 535 -16.80 4.73 17.93
CA MET A 535 -16.95 5.36 16.62
C MET A 535 -16.30 6.74 16.65
N VAL A 536 -15.44 7.06 15.68
CA VAL A 536 -14.80 8.36 15.51
C VAL A 536 -15.23 8.96 14.18
N PHE A 537 -15.72 10.20 14.22
CA PHE A 537 -16.21 10.98 13.10
C PHE A 537 -15.27 12.16 12.86
N PRO A 538 -14.27 12.01 11.97
CA PRO A 538 -13.33 13.07 11.66
C PRO A 538 -14.02 14.19 10.85
N ALA A 539 -13.67 15.44 11.13
CA ALA A 539 -14.13 16.59 10.38
C ALA A 539 -13.72 16.50 8.91
N GLY A 540 -14.64 16.81 8.00
CA GLY A 540 -14.39 16.78 6.55
C GLY A 540 -14.26 15.37 5.95
N ALA A 541 -14.20 14.30 6.75
CA ALA A 541 -14.20 12.94 6.23
C ALA A 541 -15.61 12.50 5.83
N ARG A 542 -15.73 11.84 4.67
CA ARG A 542 -16.98 11.22 4.18
C ARG A 542 -17.24 9.84 4.80
N TYR A 543 -16.47 9.47 5.82
CA TYR A 543 -16.52 8.20 6.53
C TYR A 543 -16.30 8.42 8.03
N PHE A 544 -16.67 7.42 8.82
CA PHE A 544 -16.30 7.31 10.21
C PHE A 544 -15.42 6.08 10.42
N LEU A 545 -14.54 6.15 11.40
CA LEU A 545 -13.77 5.02 11.90
C LEU A 545 -14.57 4.34 13.00
N SER A 546 -14.46 3.03 13.12
CA SER A 546 -15.11 2.30 14.20
C SER A 546 -14.22 1.17 14.69
N ALA A 547 -14.31 0.83 15.97
CA ALA A 547 -13.69 -0.37 16.51
C ALA A 547 -14.60 -1.02 17.54
N GLU A 548 -14.51 -2.34 17.63
CA GLU A 548 -15.17 -3.14 18.65
C GLU A 548 -14.14 -3.75 19.59
N GLU A 549 -14.48 -3.81 20.87
CA GLU A 549 -13.75 -4.56 21.89
C GLU A 549 -14.75 -5.39 22.70
N ILE A 550 -14.50 -6.68 22.85
CA ILE A 550 -15.25 -7.57 23.73
C ILE A 550 -14.27 -8.14 24.74
N VAL A 551 -14.53 -7.87 26.03
CA VAL A 551 -13.85 -8.53 27.15
C VAL A 551 -14.64 -9.78 27.49
N CYS A 552 -14.10 -10.95 27.20
CA CYS A 552 -14.79 -12.23 27.34
C CYS A 552 -14.94 -12.65 28.80
N ALA A 553 -16.15 -12.93 29.27
CA ALA A 553 -16.39 -13.48 30.61
C ALA A 553 -16.13 -14.99 30.70
N ASN A 554 -16.15 -15.69 29.55
CA ASN A 554 -16.04 -17.14 29.47
C ASN A 554 -14.88 -17.55 28.56
N ALA A 555 -14.26 -18.69 28.87
CA ALA A 555 -13.47 -19.40 27.89
C ALA A 555 -14.40 -20.10 26.90
N ALA A 556 -14.22 -19.84 25.61
CA ALA A 556 -15.10 -20.35 24.56
C ALA A 556 -14.30 -20.82 23.34
N PRO A 557 -14.44 -22.09 22.93
CA PRO A 557 -13.75 -22.61 21.76
C PRO A 557 -14.39 -22.04 20.48
N GLY A 558 -13.56 -21.57 19.56
CA GLY A 558 -14.02 -21.02 18.29
C GLY A 558 -14.94 -19.79 18.38
N LEU A 559 -14.89 -19.01 19.47
CA LEU A 559 -15.75 -17.85 19.68
C LEU A 559 -15.66 -16.84 18.51
N PHE A 560 -16.81 -16.36 18.07
CA PHE A 560 -16.93 -15.28 17.11
C PHE A 560 -18.05 -14.32 17.48
N TYR A 561 -17.96 -13.09 16.97
CA TYR A 561 -19.05 -12.14 17.03
C TYR A 561 -19.50 -11.78 15.61
N ARG A 562 -20.80 -11.49 15.48
CA ARG A 562 -21.45 -11.19 14.19
C ARG A 562 -21.84 -9.73 14.10
N ILE A 563 -21.53 -9.14 12.95
CA ILE A 563 -21.90 -7.77 12.60
C ILE A 563 -22.53 -7.66 11.21
N ASP A 564 -23.28 -6.58 11.01
CA ASP A 564 -23.68 -6.11 9.69
C ASP A 564 -22.70 -5.05 9.17
N MET A 565 -22.01 -5.32 8.05
CA MET A 565 -20.92 -4.48 7.54
C MET A 565 -20.92 -4.34 6.00
N PRO A 566 -21.11 -3.12 5.43
CA PRO A 566 -21.33 -1.83 6.11
C PRO A 566 -22.67 -1.76 6.83
N GLY A 567 -23.63 -2.60 6.44
CA GLY A 567 -25.01 -2.61 6.86
C GLY A 567 -25.85 -3.27 5.77
N HIS A 568 -27.06 -3.70 6.08
CA HIS A 568 -28.00 -4.22 5.08
C HIS A 568 -28.42 -3.13 4.06
N LEU A 569 -28.86 -3.53 2.87
CA LEU A 569 -29.24 -2.63 1.76
C LEU A 569 -30.67 -2.91 1.28
N LYS A 570 -31.55 -1.91 1.42
CA LYS A 570 -32.93 -1.97 0.92
C LYS A 570 -32.96 -1.64 -0.56
N HIS A 571 -33.75 -2.38 -1.33
CA HIS A 571 -34.01 -2.13 -2.74
C HIS A 571 -35.31 -2.81 -3.17
N ARG A 572 -35.81 -2.45 -4.37
CA ARG A 572 -36.85 -3.18 -5.09
C ARG A 572 -36.33 -3.47 -6.49
N GLY A 573 -35.89 -4.71 -6.75
CA GLY A 573 -35.34 -5.10 -8.05
C GLY A 573 -34.06 -4.34 -8.46
N GLY A 574 -33.35 -3.74 -7.51
CA GLY A 574 -32.09 -3.01 -7.76
C GLY A 574 -32.30 -1.57 -8.21
N ASP A 575 -33.46 -0.98 -7.88
CA ASP A 575 -33.82 0.41 -8.14
C ASP A 575 -32.84 1.45 -7.56
N THR A 576 -32.24 1.16 -6.40
CA THR A 576 -31.49 2.13 -5.58
C THR A 576 -29.97 1.97 -5.62
N PHE A 577 -29.47 0.88 -6.20
CA PHE A 577 -28.04 0.61 -6.36
C PHE A 577 -27.74 -0.01 -7.72
N SER A 578 -26.52 0.13 -8.22
CA SER A 578 -26.11 -0.44 -9.52
C SER A 578 -25.28 -1.73 -9.39
N GLU A 579 -24.43 -1.79 -8.37
CA GLU A 579 -23.48 -2.89 -8.19
C GLU A 579 -23.04 -3.02 -6.73
N ILE A 580 -22.55 -4.20 -6.38
CA ILE A 580 -21.93 -4.54 -5.10
C ILE A 580 -20.48 -4.92 -5.36
N PHE A 581 -19.57 -4.49 -4.50
CA PHE A 581 -18.16 -4.86 -4.54
C PHE A 581 -17.80 -5.65 -3.29
N LEU A 582 -17.16 -6.80 -3.48
CA LEU A 582 -16.62 -7.63 -2.40
C LEU A 582 -15.15 -7.94 -2.73
N SER A 583 -14.20 -7.64 -1.85
CA SER A 583 -12.76 -7.83 -2.15
C SER A 583 -12.38 -9.27 -2.56
N TYR A 584 -13.10 -10.27 -2.06
CA TYR A 584 -12.87 -11.68 -2.39
C TYR A 584 -13.61 -12.15 -3.66
N ARG A 585 -14.30 -11.26 -4.37
CA ARG A 585 -15.11 -11.61 -5.56
C ARG A 585 -14.99 -10.62 -6.72
N GLY A 586 -14.85 -9.33 -6.45
CA GLY A 586 -14.95 -8.24 -7.41
C GLY A 586 -16.34 -7.58 -7.43
N ALA A 587 -16.65 -6.88 -8.52
CA ALA A 587 -17.93 -6.22 -8.72
C ALA A 587 -19.02 -7.22 -9.17
N ILE A 588 -20.23 -7.05 -8.64
CA ILE A 588 -21.42 -7.88 -8.87
C ILE A 588 -22.57 -6.95 -9.23
N GLY A 589 -23.22 -7.17 -10.37
CA GLY A 589 -24.35 -6.35 -10.80
C GLY A 589 -25.60 -6.54 -9.93
N ALA A 590 -26.41 -5.48 -9.78
CA ALA A 590 -27.64 -5.51 -8.98
C ALA A 590 -28.65 -6.59 -9.41
N ALA A 591 -28.61 -7.04 -10.67
CA ALA A 591 -29.48 -8.10 -11.19
C ALA A 591 -29.31 -9.44 -10.46
N GLU A 592 -28.12 -9.72 -9.90
CA GLU A 592 -27.87 -10.96 -9.13
C GLU A 592 -28.69 -11.05 -7.83
N PHE A 593 -29.25 -9.92 -7.39
CA PHE A 593 -30.05 -9.79 -6.17
C PHE A 593 -31.55 -9.63 -6.48
N GLY A 594 -31.98 -10.01 -7.69
CA GLY A 594 -33.40 -9.95 -8.09
C GLY A 594 -34.31 -10.97 -7.38
N GLU A 595 -33.74 -12.10 -6.95
CA GLU A 595 -34.44 -13.19 -6.27
C GLU A 595 -33.73 -13.55 -4.97
N ASP A 596 -34.48 -14.05 -3.98
CA ASP A 596 -33.94 -14.45 -2.68
C ASP A 596 -33.06 -15.70 -2.80
N PHE A 597 -31.92 -15.68 -2.11
CA PHE A 597 -30.99 -16.80 -1.99
C PHE A 597 -30.28 -16.75 -0.64
N GLY A 598 -29.93 -17.93 -0.12
CA GLY A 598 -29.33 -18.12 1.19
C GLY A 598 -27.85 -17.69 1.30
N PRO A 599 -27.33 -17.54 2.53
CA PRO A 599 -25.95 -17.15 2.83
C PRO A 599 -24.85 -17.93 2.10
N ASP A 600 -25.03 -19.23 1.95
CA ASP A 600 -24.07 -20.21 1.46
C ASP A 600 -24.19 -20.53 -0.04
N GLU A 601 -25.10 -19.88 -0.76
CA GLU A 601 -25.40 -20.21 -2.17
C GLU A 601 -24.47 -19.56 -3.21
N LYS A 602 -24.12 -18.27 -3.05
CA LYS A 602 -23.41 -17.50 -4.11
C LYS A 602 -22.16 -16.75 -3.68
N PHE A 603 -22.23 -15.98 -2.58
CA PHE A 603 -21.23 -14.96 -2.24
C PHE A 603 -20.65 -15.12 -0.82
N LEU A 604 -20.49 -16.38 -0.40
CA LEU A 604 -19.87 -16.76 0.86
C LEU A 604 -18.35 -16.69 0.75
N TYR A 605 -17.74 -16.04 1.75
CA TYR A 605 -16.34 -16.11 2.07
C TYR A 605 -16.15 -16.92 3.35
N ARG A 606 -15.20 -17.85 3.33
CA ARG A 606 -14.71 -18.55 4.51
C ARG A 606 -13.18 -18.53 4.51
N ARG A 607 -12.62 -18.22 5.67
CA ARG A 607 -11.18 -18.29 5.88
C ARG A 607 -10.76 -19.75 6.06
N GLU A 608 -10.01 -20.27 5.10
CA GLU A 608 -9.52 -21.65 5.09
C GLU A 608 -8.03 -21.67 4.78
N ALA A 609 -7.30 -22.73 5.19
CA ALA A 609 -5.86 -22.83 4.94
C ALA A 609 -5.49 -22.78 3.44
N LYS A 610 -6.40 -23.21 2.56
CA LYS A 610 -6.24 -23.17 1.10
C LYS A 610 -6.76 -21.87 0.47
N ASN A 611 -7.40 -21.01 1.24
CA ASN A 611 -7.99 -19.74 0.80
C ASN A 611 -7.56 -18.61 1.75
N PRO A 612 -6.34 -18.04 1.56
CA PRO A 612 -5.86 -16.99 2.44
C PRO A 612 -6.77 -15.75 2.40
N PRO A 613 -6.81 -14.94 3.47
CA PRO A 613 -7.55 -13.68 3.46
C PRO A 613 -7.16 -12.80 2.26
N PRO A 614 -8.13 -12.10 1.64
CA PRO A 614 -7.81 -11.14 0.60
C PRO A 614 -6.91 -10.04 1.15
N GLU A 615 -6.15 -9.38 0.27
CA GLU A 615 -5.24 -8.31 0.65
C GLU A 615 -5.98 -7.20 1.43
N ARG A 616 -7.21 -6.87 1.04
CA ARG A 616 -8.10 -5.93 1.71
C ARG A 616 -9.45 -6.60 1.93
N PHE A 617 -10.18 -6.22 2.97
CA PHE A 617 -11.53 -6.73 3.22
C PHE A 617 -12.57 -5.61 3.11
N ILE A 618 -12.92 -5.25 1.87
CA ILE A 618 -13.85 -4.19 1.52
C ILE A 618 -15.16 -4.81 1.02
N ARG A 619 -16.27 -4.30 1.54
CA ARG A 619 -17.64 -4.66 1.13
C ARG A 619 -18.41 -3.39 0.89
N ALA A 620 -18.92 -3.19 -0.31
CA ALA A 620 -19.54 -1.92 -0.68
C ALA A 620 -20.69 -2.12 -1.66
N TYR A 621 -21.59 -1.13 -1.72
CA TYR A 621 -22.57 -1.01 -2.78
C TYR A 621 -22.52 0.38 -3.41
N ARG A 622 -22.73 0.45 -4.72
CA ARG A 622 -22.76 1.70 -5.45
C ARG A 622 -24.18 2.22 -5.55
N THR A 623 -24.42 3.36 -4.92
CA THR A 623 -25.73 4.01 -4.92
C THR A 623 -26.10 4.52 -6.31
N LYS A 624 -27.39 4.81 -6.53
CA LYS A 624 -27.87 5.57 -7.68
C LYS A 624 -28.28 6.97 -7.26
N LEU A 625 -27.95 7.95 -8.10
CA LEU A 625 -28.46 9.31 -7.97
C LEU A 625 -29.93 9.36 -8.44
N PRO A 626 -30.71 10.41 -8.08
CA PRO A 626 -32.12 10.54 -8.48
C PRO A 626 -32.38 10.39 -9.98
N GLU A 627 -31.44 10.85 -10.81
CA GLU A 627 -31.44 10.73 -12.27
C GLU A 627 -31.07 9.33 -12.81
N GLY A 628 -30.78 8.36 -11.93
CA GLY A 628 -30.38 7.00 -12.28
C GLY A 628 -28.89 6.82 -12.61
N ALA A 629 -28.11 7.90 -12.62
CA ALA A 629 -26.67 7.86 -12.78
C ALA A 629 -25.97 7.17 -11.58
N PRO A 630 -24.80 6.55 -11.78
CA PRO A 630 -24.04 5.97 -10.67
C PRO A 630 -23.64 7.04 -9.65
N GLY A 631 -24.06 6.85 -8.40
CA GLY A 631 -23.68 7.66 -7.26
C GLY A 631 -22.40 7.16 -6.58
N PRO A 632 -22.09 7.67 -5.37
CA PRO A 632 -20.96 7.21 -4.59
C PRO A 632 -21.15 5.76 -4.12
N TRP A 633 -20.01 5.12 -3.83
CA TRP A 633 -19.95 3.86 -3.09
C TRP A 633 -20.20 4.11 -1.61
N LEU A 634 -21.05 3.31 -0.98
CA LEU A 634 -21.07 3.18 0.48
C LEU A 634 -20.35 1.88 0.85
N ALA A 635 -19.30 1.99 1.64
CA ALA A 635 -18.40 0.88 1.95
C ALA A 635 -18.27 0.63 3.45
N GLY A 636 -18.06 -0.64 3.78
CA GLY A 636 -17.64 -1.13 5.08
C GLY A 636 -16.35 -1.92 4.90
N MET A 637 -15.35 -1.59 5.69
CA MET A 637 -13.98 -2.08 5.50
C MET A 637 -13.45 -2.63 6.82
N THR A 638 -13.02 -3.89 6.84
CA THR A 638 -12.34 -4.46 8.02
C THR A 638 -10.84 -4.32 7.84
N LEU A 639 -10.20 -3.57 8.74
CA LEU A 639 -8.82 -3.11 8.56
C LEU A 639 -7.77 -4.20 8.72
N ASP A 640 -8.14 -5.30 9.36
CA ASP A 640 -7.36 -6.54 9.37
C ASP A 640 -8.19 -7.70 8.77
N PRO A 641 -7.95 -8.09 7.50
CA PRO A 641 -8.62 -9.21 6.86
C PRO A 641 -8.42 -10.53 7.58
N SER A 642 -7.31 -10.68 8.32
CA SER A 642 -7.00 -11.93 9.01
C SER A 642 -7.95 -12.19 10.17
N LEU A 643 -8.75 -11.22 10.61
CA LEU A 643 -9.72 -11.40 11.68
C LEU A 643 -11.08 -11.92 11.19
N VAL A 644 -11.35 -11.85 9.88
CA VAL A 644 -12.62 -12.29 9.30
C VAL A 644 -12.62 -13.80 9.15
N ALA A 645 -13.50 -14.49 9.88
CA ALA A 645 -13.66 -15.93 9.78
C ALA A 645 -14.62 -16.29 8.63
N GLU A 646 -15.77 -15.64 8.58
CA GLU A 646 -16.78 -15.81 7.54
C GLU A 646 -17.40 -14.46 7.16
N ALA A 647 -17.82 -14.32 5.90
CA ALA A 647 -18.62 -13.19 5.45
C ALA A 647 -19.50 -13.60 4.29
N TRP A 648 -20.73 -13.09 4.22
CA TRP A 648 -21.61 -13.41 3.10
C TRP A 648 -22.51 -12.26 2.73
N CYS A 649 -22.82 -12.20 1.45
CA CYS A 649 -23.75 -11.26 0.85
C CYS A 649 -24.92 -12.04 0.26
N HIS A 650 -26.13 -11.89 0.79
CA HIS A 650 -27.28 -12.66 0.32
C HIS A 650 -28.55 -11.82 0.20
N GLN A 651 -29.57 -12.35 -0.47
CA GLN A 651 -30.84 -11.66 -0.73
C GLN A 651 -31.98 -12.31 0.05
N ARG A 652 -32.71 -11.52 0.86
CA ARG A 652 -33.96 -11.94 1.55
C ARG A 652 -34.97 -10.79 1.64
N GLY A 653 -35.47 -10.33 0.49
CA GLY A 653 -36.27 -9.10 0.35
C GLY A 653 -35.46 -7.79 0.47
N TYR A 654 -34.23 -7.89 0.96
CA TYR A 654 -33.18 -6.87 0.94
C TYR A 654 -31.83 -7.58 0.91
N VAL A 655 -30.77 -6.87 0.54
CA VAL A 655 -29.42 -7.44 0.54
C VAL A 655 -28.85 -7.38 1.96
N CYS A 656 -28.45 -8.54 2.48
CA CYS A 656 -27.77 -8.67 3.76
C CYS A 656 -26.26 -8.67 3.57
N PHE A 657 -25.56 -7.85 4.33
CA PHE A 657 -24.11 -7.87 4.45
C PHE A 657 -23.70 -8.32 5.85
N ILE A 658 -23.40 -9.61 6.03
CA ILE A 658 -23.03 -10.15 7.35
C ILE A 658 -21.56 -10.54 7.37
N GLN A 659 -20.91 -10.30 8.51
CA GLN A 659 -19.53 -10.67 8.77
C GLN A 659 -19.39 -11.29 10.17
N GLU A 660 -18.55 -12.31 10.28
CA GLU A 660 -18.18 -12.95 11.54
C GLU A 660 -16.66 -12.87 11.74
N LEU A 661 -16.27 -12.45 12.94
CA LEU A 661 -14.87 -12.15 13.27
C LEU A 661 -14.36 -13.00 14.44
N CYS A 662 -13.03 -13.08 14.59
CA CYS A 662 -12.33 -13.94 15.53
C CYS A 662 -12.28 -15.42 15.05
N GLY A 663 -13.28 -16.22 15.41
CA GLY A 663 -13.39 -17.63 15.00
C GLY A 663 -12.25 -18.51 15.54
N ARG A 664 -11.87 -18.29 16.80
CA ARG A 664 -10.80 -19.03 17.50
C ARG A 664 -11.14 -19.18 18.98
N ASP A 665 -10.40 -20.05 19.65
CA ASP A 665 -10.50 -20.24 21.09
C ASP A 665 -10.09 -18.95 21.82
N VAL A 666 -10.83 -18.63 22.89
CA VAL A 666 -10.55 -17.50 23.77
C VAL A 666 -10.50 -17.92 25.23
N ALA A 667 -9.72 -17.20 26.03
CA ALA A 667 -9.67 -17.34 27.47
C ALA A 667 -10.57 -16.34 28.21
N VAL A 668 -10.83 -16.60 29.49
CA VAL A 668 -11.51 -15.64 30.38
C VAL A 668 -10.68 -14.37 30.52
N GLY A 669 -11.34 -13.21 30.39
CA GLY A 669 -10.74 -11.88 30.45
C GLY A 669 -9.99 -11.47 29.19
N GLU A 670 -9.91 -12.35 28.19
CA GLU A 670 -9.27 -12.03 26.92
C GLU A 670 -10.08 -10.97 26.16
N LYS A 671 -9.36 -10.08 25.47
CA LYS A 671 -9.94 -9.05 24.62
C LYS A 671 -9.92 -9.49 23.16
N ILE A 672 -11.09 -9.48 22.52
CA ILE A 672 -11.24 -9.67 21.08
C ILE A 672 -11.88 -8.45 20.44
N GLY A 673 -11.62 -8.21 19.17
CA GLY A 673 -12.07 -6.97 18.53
C GLY A 673 -11.46 -6.78 17.14
N ALA A 674 -11.94 -5.77 16.44
CA ALA A 674 -11.41 -5.33 15.15
C ALA A 674 -11.71 -3.83 14.94
N ALA A 675 -11.00 -3.23 13.99
CA ALA A 675 -11.23 -1.86 13.56
C ALA A 675 -11.70 -1.81 12.10
N TYR A 676 -12.45 -0.76 11.79
CA TYR A 676 -13.23 -0.63 10.57
C TYR A 676 -13.28 0.81 10.06
N ILE A 677 -13.56 0.95 8.77
CA ILE A 677 -13.95 2.21 8.12
C ILE A 677 -15.33 2.02 7.50
N VAL A 678 -16.22 2.99 7.71
CA VAL A 678 -17.55 2.97 7.09
C VAL A 678 -17.92 4.35 6.54
N GLY A 679 -18.27 4.43 5.26
CA GLY A 679 -18.59 5.73 4.65
C GLY A 679 -18.70 5.74 3.14
N PHE A 680 -18.66 6.95 2.57
CA PHE A 680 -18.86 7.22 1.16
C PHE A 680 -17.54 7.46 0.40
N PHE A 681 -17.42 6.86 -0.79
CA PHE A 681 -16.23 6.90 -1.64
C PHE A 681 -16.61 7.06 -3.12
N ASP A 682 -15.70 7.59 -3.93
CA ASP A 682 -16.01 7.87 -5.35
C ASP A 682 -15.70 6.69 -6.25
N SER A 683 -14.66 5.92 -5.89
CA SER A 683 -14.22 4.75 -6.62
C SER A 683 -13.71 3.65 -5.68
N VAL A 684 -13.50 2.46 -6.24
CA VAL A 684 -12.79 1.37 -5.55
C VAL A 684 -11.36 1.77 -5.22
N ALA A 685 -10.67 2.49 -6.11
CA ALA A 685 -9.32 2.97 -5.84
C ALA A 685 -9.26 3.94 -4.63
N ASP A 686 -10.26 4.80 -4.45
CA ASP A 686 -10.34 5.67 -3.27
C ASP A 686 -10.57 4.85 -1.99
N MET A 687 -11.42 3.82 -2.07
CA MET A 687 -11.63 2.89 -0.96
C MET A 687 -10.33 2.20 -0.55
N GLU A 688 -9.58 1.68 -1.52
CA GLU A 688 -8.30 1.00 -1.29
C GLU A 688 -7.24 1.95 -0.74
N THR A 689 -7.17 3.19 -1.24
CA THR A 689 -6.24 4.21 -0.77
C THR A 689 -6.50 4.55 0.70
N VAL A 690 -7.77 4.78 1.06
CA VAL A 690 -8.15 5.07 2.45
C VAL A 690 -7.91 3.85 3.34
N TYR A 691 -8.30 2.65 2.88
CA TYR A 691 -8.04 1.38 3.58
C TYR A 691 -6.56 1.21 3.92
N ASP A 692 -5.68 1.41 2.94
CA ASP A 692 -4.23 1.21 3.10
C ASP A 692 -3.61 2.18 4.09
N GLY A 693 -4.25 3.33 4.30
CA GLY A 693 -3.93 4.22 5.41
C GLY A 693 -4.01 3.50 6.76
N TYR A 694 -5.06 2.72 7.00
CA TYR A 694 -5.34 2.14 8.33
C TYR A 694 -5.14 0.62 8.38
N ARG A 695 -4.57 0.04 7.33
CA ARG A 695 -4.35 -1.39 7.20
C ARG A 695 -3.60 -1.99 8.39
N GLY A 696 -4.14 -3.09 8.90
CA GLY A 696 -3.64 -3.86 10.02
C GLY A 696 -4.18 -3.41 11.37
N ALA A 697 -4.87 -2.27 11.44
CA ALA A 697 -5.39 -1.77 12.69
C ALA A 697 -6.54 -2.64 13.22
N ARG A 698 -6.59 -2.79 14.54
CA ARG A 698 -7.54 -3.60 15.31
C ARG A 698 -8.25 -2.84 16.42
N ALA A 699 -7.77 -1.65 16.80
CA ALA A 699 -8.34 -0.86 17.89
C ALA A 699 -8.31 0.65 17.62
N ILE A 700 -9.11 1.41 18.37
CA ILE A 700 -9.07 2.87 18.38
C ILE A 700 -8.89 3.36 19.82
N ALA A 701 -7.83 4.11 20.07
CA ALA A 701 -7.65 4.88 21.29
C ALA A 701 -8.10 6.32 21.05
N VAL A 702 -8.86 6.92 21.97
CA VAL A 702 -9.42 8.26 21.81
C VAL A 702 -9.43 9.04 23.12
N SER A 703 -9.14 10.34 23.01
CA SER A 703 -9.09 11.34 24.09
C SER A 703 -9.53 12.70 23.53
N GLU A 704 -9.70 13.72 24.37
CA GLU A 704 -10.01 15.08 23.86
C GLU A 704 -8.86 15.68 23.03
N SER A 705 -7.61 15.25 23.27
CA SER A 705 -6.44 15.73 22.53
C SER A 705 -6.23 15.08 21.17
N GLY A 706 -6.92 13.97 20.87
CA GLY A 706 -6.68 13.20 19.65
C GLY A 706 -7.16 11.75 19.73
N TYR A 707 -7.04 11.04 18.61
CA TYR A 707 -7.27 9.60 18.54
C TYR A 707 -6.16 8.92 17.74
N THR A 708 -5.95 7.63 18.00
CA THR A 708 -5.01 6.77 17.28
C THR A 708 -5.71 5.50 16.89
N VAL A 709 -5.54 5.08 15.65
CA VAL A 709 -6.04 3.80 15.12
C VAL A 709 -4.84 2.84 15.13
N LYS A 710 -4.90 1.81 15.98
CA LYS A 710 -3.78 0.90 16.30
C LYS A 710 -4.00 -0.47 15.72
#